data_AF-A0A0U3CU96-F1
#
_entry.id   AF-A0A0U3CU96-F1
#
_cell.length_a   1.000
_cell.length_b   1.000
_cell.length_c   1.000
_cell.angle_alpha   90.00
_cell.angle_beta   90.00
_cell.angle_gamma   90.00
#
_symmetry.space_group_name_H-M   'P 1'
#
loop_
_entity.id
_entity.type
_entity.pdbx_description
1 polymer ?
#
loop_
_entity_poly.entity_id
_entity_poly.type
_entity_poly.pdbx_seq_one_letter_code
_entity_poly.pdbx_strand_id
1 'polypeptide(L)'
;MFKKKSLAVALGLAGLWVGAAHAALPAQLSYTVNNRWSGGYCATVKVTNPNTTAMTWSGTLQIEGSVSNVWNAEWSAQRSAQGSALTLQGIAWNRILAPLGKNESVGFCATVSAAAPAPTPTPAPTPAASPAPTPSPAPAPTPAPAPAPVPTPAPAPVPTPAPTPAPAPAPTPAPAPAPAPTAGVVDAGTTLTPWYTGTPTAPVVTPGTWRAGGPNPEQAAFKLVKESAHFAFYSDEAVSDADLTLAVNTLENTVWNSLFGAGLYMPEPFYNKADKIKPAIHIHSGWGLTGGAWVDSSRNLHLGMWIAPAALKDHWGLTHEFTHGWQSWAGNNGGMACNTANTCGWIFESHANFTPHQLPEYKSDVHCSEMLPNAPHLYLGSTRDRYCNWQFMEYLKDRYGPEAVTQIWTTAGSDPFTNLQKARGWTLPQLNDFFGEWALHNVTWDYKATPDAFRNSYGNITLTDRAERMRRLMPLEALDTSWATNRRFVSPYYGSPQRLGYNVVRLYPEAGATTVTVKFRGIDQTGTNADFRWGLVATNSQFTASRYSGLQKGLDGELTFKVSTGEPLFLVVVATPSVFKSVTWDQAYGSIPRYRYMVELAGAWPQGFQGGKRDLCPTGTARHSNGGGCAPTSTPTTVYVGPYATILPSGRATGNARIEDQAIVVNGTVSDNAVVGGLSIIGMSGSPWGNNSFNVSGSAQVRTTFYPLGFFEASQAASGTLNLHGDVEYRGVGLNLSSGYRSGFVDATSTVGLSTDVNPKTTPVWRP
;
A
#
# COMPACT_ATOMS: atom_id res chain seq x y z
N MET A 1 33.36 34.17 -68.11
CA MET A 1 32.11 34.93 -67.87
C MET A 1 31.84 34.91 -66.37
N PHE A 2 32.35 35.87 -65.60
CA PHE A 2 31.63 37.09 -65.19
C PHE A 2 30.20 36.84 -64.71
N LYS A 3 29.99 36.79 -63.39
CA LYS A 3 29.42 37.92 -62.65
C LYS A 3 29.61 37.74 -61.14
N LYS A 4 30.47 38.60 -60.58
CA LYS A 4 30.46 39.02 -59.17
C LYS A 4 29.21 39.86 -58.91
N LYS A 5 28.63 39.74 -57.72
CA LYS A 5 28.05 40.89 -57.01
C LYS A 5 28.63 40.94 -55.59
N SER A 6 29.36 42.04 -55.37
CA SER A 6 29.90 42.60 -54.14
C SER A 6 28.78 42.86 -53.11
N LEU A 7 28.97 42.52 -51.83
CA LEU A 7 29.60 43.31 -50.75
C LEU A 7 28.63 44.32 -50.10
N ALA A 8 28.26 44.06 -48.85
CA ALA A 8 27.96 45.08 -47.84
C ALA A 8 28.10 44.44 -46.44
N VAL A 9 29.28 44.56 -45.85
CA VAL A 9 29.48 44.36 -44.41
C VAL A 9 29.01 45.64 -43.73
N ALA A 10 27.85 45.58 -43.08
CA ALA A 10 27.41 46.60 -42.15
C ALA A 10 27.78 46.12 -40.74
N LEU A 11 28.72 46.83 -40.09
CA LEU A 11 28.87 46.80 -38.64
C LEU A 11 27.55 47.32 -38.03
N GLY A 12 26.71 46.40 -37.57
CA GLY A 12 25.61 46.70 -36.66
C GLY A 12 26.09 46.48 -35.23
N LEU A 13 26.16 47.56 -34.45
CA LEU A 13 26.43 47.52 -33.02
C LEU A 13 25.53 46.46 -32.36
N ALA A 14 26.14 45.45 -31.75
CA ALA A 14 25.47 44.60 -30.78
C ALA A 14 25.18 45.46 -29.55
N GLY A 15 24.03 46.14 -29.56
CA GLY A 15 23.45 46.68 -28.33
C GLY A 15 23.17 45.49 -27.40
N LEU A 16 23.99 45.36 -26.35
CA LEU A 16 23.65 44.58 -25.18
C LEU A 16 22.36 45.17 -24.59
N TRP A 17 21.22 44.66 -25.04
CA TRP A 17 20.00 44.70 -24.25
C TRP A 17 20.24 43.78 -23.07
N VAL A 18 20.78 44.35 -21.98
CA VAL A 18 20.57 43.80 -20.65
C VAL A 18 19.08 43.95 -20.38
N GLY A 19 18.30 42.98 -20.86
CA GLY A 19 16.94 42.83 -20.39
C GLY A 19 17.02 42.72 -18.88
N ALA A 20 16.44 43.67 -18.16
CA ALA A 20 16.33 43.61 -16.72
C ALA A 20 15.85 42.20 -16.35
N ALA A 21 16.63 41.49 -15.54
CA ALA A 21 16.21 40.23 -14.97
C ALA A 21 14.94 40.52 -14.17
N HIS A 22 13.78 40.28 -14.78
CA HIS A 22 12.51 40.36 -14.08
C HIS A 22 12.57 39.29 -13.01
N ALA A 23 12.47 39.70 -11.75
CA ALA A 23 12.43 38.76 -10.63
C ALA A 23 11.33 37.73 -10.90
N ALA A 24 11.64 36.44 -10.70
CA ALA A 24 10.67 35.37 -10.88
C ALA A 24 9.42 35.68 -10.04
N LEU A 25 8.26 35.72 -10.70
CA LEU A 25 6.98 35.94 -10.06
C LEU A 25 6.62 34.73 -9.18
N PRO A 26 5.99 34.93 -8.02
CA PRO A 26 5.57 33.83 -7.16
C PRO A 26 4.49 32.98 -7.84
N ALA A 27 4.34 31.73 -7.38
CA ALA A 27 3.28 30.87 -7.86
C ALA A 27 1.91 31.45 -7.48
N GLN A 28 0.97 31.41 -8.43
CA GLN A 28 -0.40 31.89 -8.21
C GLN A 28 -1.27 30.72 -7.76
N LEU A 29 -1.87 30.84 -6.57
CA LEU A 29 -2.77 29.83 -6.03
C LEU A 29 -4.20 30.36 -5.99
N SER A 30 -5.13 29.50 -6.37
CA SER A 30 -6.57 29.68 -6.20
C SER A 30 -7.19 28.34 -5.84
N TYR A 31 -8.40 28.32 -5.30
CA TYR A 31 -9.10 27.05 -5.06
C TYR A 31 -10.57 27.14 -5.43
N THR A 32 -11.13 25.97 -5.74
CA THR A 32 -12.55 25.80 -6.03
C THR A 32 -13.10 24.73 -5.10
N VAL A 33 -14.17 25.06 -4.38
CA VAL A 33 -14.85 24.11 -3.48
C VAL A 33 -15.55 23.03 -4.30
N ASN A 34 -15.11 21.77 -4.16
CA ASN A 34 -15.66 20.61 -4.86
C ASN A 34 -16.94 20.07 -4.23
N ASN A 35 -16.99 20.07 -2.90
CA ASN A 35 -18.03 19.43 -2.12
C ASN A 35 -18.22 20.19 -0.81
N ARG A 36 -19.45 20.55 -0.45
CA ARG A 36 -19.78 21.29 0.78
C ARG A 36 -20.93 20.63 1.52
N TRP A 37 -20.81 20.51 2.84
CA TRP A 37 -21.82 19.98 3.75
C TRP A 37 -21.99 20.92 4.94
N SER A 38 -22.95 20.63 5.84
CA SER A 38 -23.36 21.54 6.91
C SER A 38 -22.28 21.89 7.95
N GLY A 39 -21.10 21.27 7.89
CA GLY A 39 -19.99 21.49 8.82
C GLY A 39 -18.61 21.53 8.15
N GLY A 40 -18.53 21.59 6.83
CA GLY A 40 -17.25 21.60 6.13
C GLY A 40 -17.36 21.57 4.60
N TYR A 41 -16.21 21.59 3.95
CA TYR A 41 -16.10 21.48 2.50
C TYR A 41 -14.74 20.92 2.09
N CYS A 42 -14.63 20.39 0.88
CA CYS A 42 -13.37 20.07 0.21
C CYS A 42 -13.19 20.94 -1.02
N ALA A 43 -11.95 21.30 -1.36
CA ALA A 43 -11.58 22.19 -2.44
C ALA A 43 -10.32 21.72 -3.19
N THR A 44 -10.35 21.79 -4.52
CA THR A 44 -9.17 21.63 -5.38
C THR A 44 -8.44 22.95 -5.46
N VAL A 45 -7.11 22.91 -5.37
CA VAL A 45 -6.21 24.05 -5.46
C VAL A 45 -5.54 24.05 -6.83
N LYS A 46 -5.72 25.15 -7.55
CA LYS A 46 -5.02 25.44 -8.79
C LYS A 46 -3.76 26.24 -8.48
N VAL A 47 -2.61 25.66 -8.81
CA VAL A 47 -1.30 26.30 -8.75
C VAL A 47 -0.85 26.64 -10.16
N THR A 48 -0.48 27.90 -10.41
CA THR A 48 0.04 28.34 -11.71
C THR A 48 1.44 28.91 -11.55
N ASN A 49 2.37 28.47 -12.39
CA ASN A 49 3.66 29.12 -12.57
C ASN A 49 3.53 30.22 -13.63
N PRO A 50 3.55 31.51 -13.28
CA PRO A 50 3.45 32.60 -14.27
C PRO A 50 4.74 32.85 -15.04
N ASN A 51 5.85 32.16 -14.70
CA ASN A 51 7.16 32.41 -15.29
C ASN A 51 7.39 31.57 -16.55
N THR A 52 8.27 32.06 -17.41
CA THR A 52 8.79 31.35 -18.59
C THR A 52 9.91 30.36 -18.25
N THR A 53 10.23 30.19 -16.97
CA THR A 53 11.17 29.21 -16.42
C THR A 53 10.46 28.30 -15.42
N ALA A 54 10.96 27.07 -15.25
CA ALA A 54 10.41 26.15 -14.25
C ALA A 54 10.60 26.71 -12.84
N MET A 55 9.64 26.48 -11.94
CA MET A 55 9.74 26.96 -10.56
C MET A 55 9.36 25.87 -9.57
N THR A 56 10.01 25.88 -8.40
CA THR A 56 9.43 25.22 -7.23
C THR A 56 8.33 26.11 -6.68
N TRP A 57 7.12 25.57 -6.54
CA TRP A 57 5.97 26.38 -6.18
C TRP A 57 5.62 26.25 -4.69
N SER A 58 5.23 27.39 -4.12
CA SER A 58 4.63 27.54 -2.81
C SER A 58 3.71 28.77 -2.86
N GLY A 59 2.63 28.76 -2.09
CA GLY A 59 1.77 29.93 -1.95
C GLY A 59 0.72 29.76 -0.86
N THR A 60 0.01 30.84 -0.56
CA THR A 60 -0.97 30.88 0.53
C THR A 60 -2.36 31.21 0.02
N LEU A 61 -3.35 30.45 0.49
CA LEU A 61 -4.77 30.64 0.25
C LEU A 61 -5.48 31.14 1.51
N GLN A 62 -6.48 31.98 1.35
CA GLN A 62 -7.42 32.28 2.44
C GLN A 62 -8.61 31.33 2.35
N ILE A 63 -8.81 30.52 3.38
CA ILE A 63 -9.86 29.48 3.42
C ILE A 63 -10.86 29.77 4.52
N GLU A 64 -12.11 29.35 4.35
CA GLU A 64 -13.12 29.40 5.38
C GLU A 64 -12.95 28.22 6.35
N GLY A 65 -13.07 28.47 7.66
CA GLY A 65 -12.96 27.41 8.66
C GLY A 65 -11.53 26.94 8.92
N SER A 66 -11.38 25.70 9.40
CA SER A 66 -10.10 25.08 9.72
C SER A 66 -9.82 23.94 8.76
N VAL A 67 -8.65 23.94 8.12
CA VAL A 67 -8.24 22.80 7.28
C VAL A 67 -8.17 21.53 8.15
N SER A 68 -8.70 20.44 7.60
CA SER A 68 -8.85 19.13 8.23
C SER A 68 -8.09 18.05 7.47
N ASN A 69 -7.85 18.26 6.17
CA ASN A 69 -7.02 17.39 5.34
C ASN A 69 -6.45 18.19 4.16
N VAL A 70 -5.30 17.78 3.62
CA VAL A 70 -4.73 18.29 2.36
C VAL A 70 -4.09 17.12 1.65
N TRP A 71 -4.27 17.02 0.33
CA TRP A 71 -3.60 16.03 -0.50
C TRP A 71 -2.77 16.72 -1.58
N ASN A 72 -1.75 15.99 -2.04
CA ASN A 72 -0.85 16.39 -3.11
C ASN A 72 -0.09 17.71 -2.89
N ALA A 73 -0.03 18.21 -1.65
CA ALA A 73 0.81 19.34 -1.25
C ALA A 73 1.20 19.20 0.22
N GLU A 74 2.38 19.70 0.56
CA GLU A 74 2.72 19.98 1.95
C GLU A 74 1.99 21.25 2.36
N TRP A 75 1.59 21.36 3.63
CA TRP A 75 0.76 22.46 4.07
C TRP A 75 1.04 22.93 5.49
N SER A 76 0.69 24.18 5.75
CA SER A 76 0.60 24.75 7.10
C SER A 76 -0.58 25.72 7.14
N ALA A 77 -1.23 25.87 8.30
CA ALA A 77 -2.34 26.81 8.45
C ALA A 77 -2.18 27.69 9.69
N GLN A 78 -2.43 28.99 9.54
CA GLN A 78 -2.57 29.92 10.66
C GLN A 78 -4.06 30.29 10.81
N ARG A 79 -4.65 30.04 11.99
CA ARG A 79 -6.06 30.33 12.26
C ARG A 79 -6.28 31.81 12.53
N SER A 80 -7.37 32.37 11.98
CA SER A 80 -7.95 33.65 12.39
C SER A 80 -9.46 33.52 12.57
N ALA A 81 -10.11 34.49 13.21
CA ALA A 81 -11.55 34.46 13.51
C ALA A 81 -12.44 34.64 12.26
N GLN A 82 -11.87 34.95 11.10
CA GLN A 82 -12.57 35.24 9.84
C GLN A 82 -12.21 34.26 8.70
N GLY A 83 -11.36 33.26 8.97
CA GLY A 83 -10.81 32.32 7.98
C GLY A 83 -9.40 31.88 8.38
N SER A 84 -8.90 30.78 7.82
CA SER A 84 -7.52 30.33 8.01
C SER A 84 -6.67 30.67 6.79
N ALA A 85 -5.44 31.12 7.01
CA ALA A 85 -4.45 31.23 5.94
C ALA A 85 -3.80 29.85 5.76
N LEU A 86 -4.09 29.17 4.64
CA LEU A 86 -3.56 27.86 4.27
C LEU A 86 -2.40 28.03 3.31
N THR A 87 -1.17 27.83 3.78
CA THR A 87 0.03 27.80 2.94
C THR A 87 0.24 26.39 2.40
N LEU A 88 0.48 26.28 1.10
CA LEU A 88 0.64 25.04 0.35
C LEU A 88 1.95 25.09 -0.45
N GLN A 89 2.63 23.97 -0.54
CA GLN A 89 3.82 23.81 -1.38
C GLN A 89 3.85 22.42 -2.00
N GLY A 90 4.45 22.30 -3.20
CA GLY A 90 4.41 21.04 -3.92
C GLY A 90 5.26 19.94 -3.31
N ILE A 91 4.77 18.71 -3.38
CA ILE A 91 5.41 17.48 -2.89
C ILE A 91 6.26 16.82 -3.98
N ALA A 92 7.02 15.78 -3.64
CA ALA A 92 8.08 15.19 -4.47
C ALA A 92 7.79 15.10 -5.98
N TRP A 93 6.60 14.62 -6.37
CA TRP A 93 6.26 14.42 -7.77
C TRP A 93 5.65 15.65 -8.47
N ASN A 94 5.18 16.68 -7.73
CA ASN A 94 4.58 17.88 -8.30
C ASN A 94 5.24 19.20 -7.87
N ARG A 95 6.37 19.14 -7.14
CA ARG A 95 7.07 20.29 -6.57
C ARG A 95 7.55 21.29 -7.60
N ILE A 96 7.97 20.82 -8.78
CA ILE A 96 8.44 21.66 -9.87
C ILE A 96 7.32 21.83 -10.89
N LEU A 97 6.87 23.06 -11.07
CA LEU A 97 5.99 23.45 -12.17
C LEU A 97 6.84 23.88 -13.37
N ALA A 98 6.58 23.27 -14.53
CA ALA A 98 7.16 23.70 -15.80
C ALA A 98 6.86 25.19 -16.10
N PRO A 99 7.61 25.83 -17.01
CA PRO A 99 7.28 27.17 -17.51
C PRO A 99 5.80 27.29 -17.89
N LEU A 100 5.11 28.32 -17.39
CA LEU A 100 3.67 28.55 -17.64
C LEU A 100 2.77 27.35 -17.23
N GLY A 101 3.31 26.41 -16.48
CA GLY A 101 2.68 25.17 -16.06
C GLY A 101 1.62 25.38 -15.00
N LYS A 102 0.64 24.47 -14.97
CA LYS A 102 -0.46 24.47 -14.00
C LYS A 102 -0.54 23.11 -13.33
N ASN A 103 -0.89 23.10 -12.05
CA ASN A 103 -1.11 21.90 -11.27
C ASN A 103 -2.43 22.05 -10.50
N GLU A 104 -3.37 21.15 -10.76
CA GLU A 104 -4.70 21.08 -10.13
C GLU A 104 -4.89 19.75 -9.38
N SER A 105 -3.80 19.01 -9.16
CA SER A 105 -3.83 17.78 -8.36
C SER A 105 -3.92 18.04 -6.86
N VAL A 106 -3.60 19.27 -6.42
CA VAL A 106 -3.59 19.68 -5.02
C VAL A 106 -5.02 19.92 -4.53
N GLY A 107 -5.33 19.56 -3.30
CA GLY A 107 -6.60 19.96 -2.70
C GLY A 107 -6.62 19.83 -1.18
N PHE A 108 -7.68 20.32 -0.56
CA PHE A 108 -7.86 20.30 0.89
C PHE A 108 -9.31 20.12 1.30
N CYS A 109 -9.56 19.65 2.52
CA CYS A 109 -10.85 19.74 3.17
C CYS A 109 -10.76 20.66 4.38
N ALA A 110 -11.78 21.46 4.65
CA ALA A 110 -11.88 22.36 5.78
C ALA A 110 -13.22 22.19 6.52
N THR A 111 -13.20 22.24 7.84
CA THR A 111 -14.39 22.24 8.69
C THR A 111 -14.82 23.68 8.96
N VAL A 112 -16.09 23.99 8.72
CA VAL A 112 -16.71 25.28 9.06
C VAL A 112 -17.59 25.07 10.28
N SER A 113 -17.29 25.76 11.39
CA SER A 113 -18.19 25.72 12.54
C SER A 113 -19.45 26.49 12.17
N ALA A 114 -20.63 25.89 12.32
CA ALA A 114 -21.88 26.63 12.23
C ALA A 114 -21.80 27.82 13.20
N ALA A 115 -22.09 29.02 12.70
CA ALA A 115 -22.23 30.19 13.55
C ALA A 115 -23.20 29.84 14.68
N ALA A 116 -22.80 30.12 15.92
CA ALA A 116 -23.71 30.03 17.06
C ALA A 116 -25.01 30.77 16.71
N PRO A 117 -26.20 30.24 17.07
CA PRO A 117 -27.44 30.98 16.88
C PRO A 117 -27.27 32.39 17.47
N ALA A 118 -27.71 33.40 16.71
CA ALA A 118 -27.58 34.79 17.09
C ALA A 118 -28.07 34.99 18.53
N PRO A 119 -27.38 35.79 19.37
CA PRO A 119 -27.85 36.07 20.71
C PRO A 119 -29.27 36.64 20.61
N THR A 120 -30.20 36.00 21.30
CA THR A 120 -31.55 36.51 21.50
C THR A 120 -31.45 37.97 22.00
N PRO A 121 -32.23 38.91 21.43
CA PRO A 121 -32.15 40.31 21.82
C PRO A 121 -32.42 40.48 23.30
N THR A 122 -31.54 41.22 23.97
CA THR A 122 -31.63 41.62 25.37
C THR A 122 -33.01 42.26 25.64
N PRO A 123 -33.83 41.71 26.56
CA PRO A 123 -35.03 42.39 27.03
C PRO A 123 -34.65 43.70 27.72
N ALA A 124 -35.45 44.75 27.50
CA ALA A 124 -35.31 46.04 28.15
C ALA A 124 -35.29 45.91 29.70
N PRO A 125 -34.56 46.79 30.41
CA PRO A 125 -34.37 46.67 31.85
C PRO A 125 -35.72 46.72 32.59
N THR A 126 -36.01 45.66 33.33
CA THR A 126 -37.11 45.61 34.30
C THR A 126 -36.59 46.08 35.65
N PRO A 127 -37.33 46.92 36.41
CA PRO A 127 -36.86 47.52 37.66
C PRO A 127 -36.51 46.51 38.75
N ALA A 128 -35.54 46.88 39.59
CA ALA A 128 -35.03 46.08 40.70
C ALA A 128 -36.12 45.76 41.76
N ALA A 129 -36.13 44.51 42.24
CA ALA A 129 -36.82 44.14 43.48
C ALA A 129 -36.12 43.01 44.23
N SER A 130 -35.76 43.34 45.47
CA SER A 130 -35.73 42.57 46.74
C SER A 130 -34.94 41.26 46.89
N PRO A 131 -34.15 41.08 47.97
CA PRO A 131 -33.44 39.84 48.25
C PRO A 131 -34.37 38.77 48.85
N ALA A 132 -34.15 37.51 48.49
CA ALA A 132 -34.87 36.34 49.00
C ALA A 132 -33.89 35.16 49.26
N PRO A 133 -34.24 34.22 50.18
CA PRO A 133 -33.34 33.77 51.24
C PRO A 133 -32.50 32.52 50.94
N THR A 134 -31.55 32.27 51.84
CA THR A 134 -30.59 31.17 51.91
C THR A 134 -31.22 29.77 51.80
N PRO A 135 -30.62 28.84 51.01
CA PRO A 135 -31.16 27.49 50.86
C PRO A 135 -30.83 26.58 52.05
N SER A 136 -31.83 25.75 52.41
CA SER A 136 -31.80 24.66 53.39
C SER A 136 -31.09 23.40 52.83
N PRO A 137 -30.39 22.59 53.65
CA PRO A 137 -29.64 21.44 53.15
C PRO A 137 -30.52 20.27 52.68
N ALA A 138 -30.07 19.63 51.61
CA ALA A 138 -30.75 18.55 50.90
C ALA A 138 -30.77 17.22 51.69
N PRO A 139 -31.86 16.43 51.63
CA PRO A 139 -31.96 15.15 52.32
C PRO A 139 -31.19 14.02 51.61
N ALA A 140 -30.72 13.06 52.42
CA ALA A 140 -29.92 11.91 52.01
C ALA A 140 -30.72 10.88 51.17
N PRO A 141 -30.07 10.19 50.22
CA PRO A 141 -30.74 9.30 49.28
C PRO A 141 -31.20 7.97 49.91
N THR A 142 -32.41 7.57 49.55
CA THR A 142 -33.06 6.30 49.92
C THR A 142 -32.46 5.12 49.12
N PRO A 143 -32.22 3.94 49.71
CA PRO A 143 -31.67 2.78 48.99
C PRO A 143 -32.62 2.20 47.94
N ALA A 144 -32.06 1.77 46.81
CA ALA A 144 -32.77 1.17 45.69
C ALA A 144 -33.28 -0.26 45.99
N PRO A 145 -34.45 -0.68 45.47
CA PRO A 145 -35.00 -2.02 45.70
C PRO A 145 -34.20 -3.12 44.97
N ALA A 146 -34.16 -4.31 45.58
CA ALA A 146 -33.51 -5.50 45.03
C ALA A 146 -34.22 -6.00 43.74
N PRO A 147 -33.48 -6.54 42.75
CA PRO A 147 -34.08 -7.03 41.50
C PRO A 147 -34.90 -8.30 41.70
N ALA A 148 -36.05 -8.37 41.02
CA ALA A 148 -36.89 -9.57 40.94
C ALA A 148 -36.24 -10.67 40.07
N PRO A 149 -36.49 -11.96 40.35
CA PRO A 149 -35.90 -13.07 39.61
C PRO A 149 -36.42 -13.15 38.16
N VAL A 150 -35.49 -13.43 37.24
CA VAL A 150 -35.72 -13.58 35.80
C VAL A 150 -36.44 -14.91 35.52
N PRO A 151 -37.53 -14.93 34.71
CA PRO A 151 -38.21 -16.17 34.35
C PRO A 151 -37.37 -17.03 33.41
N THR A 152 -37.39 -18.34 33.65
CA THR A 152 -36.71 -19.38 32.89
C THR A 152 -37.26 -19.46 31.45
N PRO A 153 -36.42 -19.45 30.39
CA PRO A 153 -36.88 -19.60 29.02
C PRO A 153 -37.49 -20.98 28.75
N ALA A 154 -38.60 -20.99 28.00
CA ALA A 154 -39.22 -22.23 27.49
C ALA A 154 -38.31 -22.91 26.44
N PRO A 155 -38.37 -24.25 26.29
CA PRO A 155 -37.54 -24.97 25.32
C PRO A 155 -37.87 -24.57 23.87
N ALA A 156 -36.83 -24.35 23.08
CA ALA A 156 -36.94 -24.09 21.64
C ALA A 156 -37.46 -25.33 20.89
N PRO A 157 -38.33 -25.18 19.88
CA PRO A 157 -38.81 -26.28 19.07
C PRO A 157 -37.67 -26.92 18.25
N VAL A 158 -37.72 -28.25 18.16
CA VAL A 158 -36.78 -29.08 17.39
C VAL A 158 -36.88 -28.73 15.90
N PRO A 159 -35.78 -28.38 15.22
CA PRO A 159 -35.82 -28.07 13.79
C PRO A 159 -36.11 -29.31 12.96
N THR A 160 -37.05 -29.17 12.03
CA THR A 160 -37.38 -30.14 10.98
C THR A 160 -36.16 -30.34 10.06
N PRO A 161 -35.77 -31.57 9.71
CA PRO A 161 -34.64 -31.82 8.81
C PRO A 161 -34.87 -31.17 7.44
N ALA A 162 -33.88 -30.40 6.98
CA ALA A 162 -33.86 -29.85 5.63
C ALA A 162 -33.67 -30.98 4.58
N PRO A 163 -34.31 -30.89 3.41
CA PRO A 163 -34.16 -31.88 2.35
C PRO A 163 -32.71 -31.96 1.86
N THR A 164 -32.25 -33.20 1.63
CA THR A 164 -30.93 -33.53 1.13
C THR A 164 -30.73 -32.95 -0.28
N PRO A 165 -29.70 -32.09 -0.51
CA PRO A 165 -29.38 -31.59 -1.85
C PRO A 165 -28.99 -32.74 -2.78
N ALA A 166 -29.40 -32.64 -4.05
CA ALA A 166 -28.98 -33.55 -5.11
C ALA A 166 -27.45 -33.53 -5.29
N PRO A 167 -26.80 -34.66 -5.65
CA PRO A 167 -25.36 -34.70 -5.84
C PRO A 167 -24.91 -33.74 -6.94
N ALA A 168 -23.94 -32.88 -6.60
CA ALA A 168 -23.27 -32.04 -7.58
C ALA A 168 -22.51 -32.91 -8.61
N PRO A 169 -22.39 -32.46 -9.88
CA PRO A 169 -21.58 -33.14 -10.88
C PRO A 169 -20.14 -33.34 -10.39
N ALA A 170 -19.56 -34.50 -10.70
CA ALA A 170 -18.19 -34.81 -10.35
C ALA A 170 -17.24 -33.78 -11.01
N PRO A 171 -16.34 -33.13 -10.26
CA PRO A 171 -15.40 -32.17 -10.80
C PRO A 171 -14.45 -32.85 -11.80
N THR A 172 -14.18 -32.17 -12.90
CA THR A 172 -13.10 -32.53 -13.83
C THR A 172 -11.78 -32.62 -13.06
N PRO A 173 -11.01 -33.72 -13.15
CA PRO A 173 -9.76 -33.86 -12.42
C PRO A 173 -8.79 -32.72 -12.77
N ALA A 174 -8.36 -31.98 -11.75
CA ALA A 174 -7.25 -31.06 -11.87
C ALA A 174 -5.98 -31.84 -12.29
N PRO A 175 -5.02 -31.21 -13.00
CA PRO A 175 -3.71 -31.80 -13.21
C PRO A 175 -3.13 -32.28 -11.89
N ALA A 176 -2.66 -33.53 -11.85
CA ALA A 176 -2.07 -34.10 -10.65
C ALA A 176 -0.95 -33.18 -10.14
N PRO A 177 -0.95 -32.80 -8.85
CA PRO A 177 0.17 -32.11 -8.24
C PRO A 177 1.44 -32.91 -8.49
N ALA A 178 2.56 -32.22 -8.76
CA ALA A 178 3.86 -32.87 -8.76
C ALA A 178 4.02 -33.61 -7.42
N PRO A 179 4.45 -34.89 -7.41
CA PRO A 179 4.60 -35.66 -6.19
C PRO A 179 5.53 -34.91 -5.24
N ALA A 180 5.12 -34.79 -3.98
CA ALA A 180 6.01 -34.30 -2.93
C ALA A 180 7.26 -35.20 -2.92
N PRO A 181 8.49 -34.63 -2.92
CA PRO A 181 9.69 -35.44 -2.92
C PRO A 181 9.70 -36.34 -1.68
N THR A 182 9.88 -37.65 -1.90
CA THR A 182 10.08 -38.64 -0.85
C THR A 182 11.27 -38.22 0.00
N ALA A 183 11.15 -38.29 1.33
CA ALA A 183 12.25 -38.03 2.25
C ALA A 183 13.50 -38.84 1.81
N GLY A 184 14.61 -38.14 1.52
CA GLY A 184 15.86 -38.73 1.02
C GLY A 184 16.17 -38.53 -0.47
N VAL A 185 15.25 -37.97 -1.27
CA VAL A 185 15.54 -37.58 -2.66
C VAL A 185 16.10 -36.16 -2.71
N VAL A 186 17.27 -35.98 -3.33
CA VAL A 186 17.83 -34.66 -3.61
C VAL A 186 17.02 -34.00 -4.73
N ASP A 187 16.37 -32.88 -4.40
CA ASP A 187 15.63 -32.08 -5.36
C ASP A 187 16.60 -31.33 -6.29
N ALA A 188 16.56 -31.65 -7.59
CA ALA A 188 17.38 -31.00 -8.60
C ALA A 188 16.88 -29.59 -8.96
N GLY A 189 15.69 -29.22 -8.51
CA GLY A 189 14.97 -28.01 -8.88
C GLY A 189 14.51 -27.98 -10.34
N THR A 190 13.58 -27.09 -10.62
CA THR A 190 13.02 -26.86 -11.95
C THR A 190 13.19 -25.39 -12.35
N THR A 191 13.56 -25.16 -13.61
CA THR A 191 13.51 -23.82 -14.23
C THR A 191 12.20 -23.62 -15.01
N LEU A 192 11.33 -24.63 -15.03
CA LEU A 192 10.07 -24.59 -15.75
C LEU A 192 8.96 -24.09 -14.84
N THR A 193 8.35 -22.99 -15.25
CA THR A 193 7.07 -22.53 -14.72
C THR A 193 6.01 -22.72 -15.82
N PRO A 194 4.92 -23.46 -15.56
CA PRO A 194 3.91 -23.74 -16.58
C PRO A 194 3.01 -22.53 -16.83
N TRP A 195 3.50 -21.55 -17.58
CA TRP A 195 2.74 -20.34 -17.91
C TRP A 195 1.47 -20.62 -18.71
N TYR A 196 0.48 -19.75 -18.58
CA TYR A 196 -0.74 -19.82 -19.38
C TYR A 196 -0.42 -19.73 -20.87
N THR A 197 -0.95 -20.66 -21.66
CA THR A 197 -0.80 -20.73 -23.13
C THR A 197 -2.13 -20.75 -23.86
N GLY A 198 -3.25 -20.69 -23.11
CA GLY A 198 -4.58 -20.67 -23.69
C GLY A 198 -4.88 -19.36 -24.42
N THR A 199 -5.92 -19.39 -25.25
CA THR A 199 -6.46 -18.18 -25.87
C THR A 199 -7.47 -17.56 -24.91
N PRO A 200 -7.26 -16.30 -24.47
CA PRO A 200 -8.25 -15.60 -23.69
C PRO A 200 -9.62 -15.57 -24.38
N THR A 201 -10.69 -15.71 -23.61
CA THR A 201 -12.07 -15.70 -24.10
C THR A 201 -12.82 -14.52 -23.49
N ALA A 202 -13.11 -13.52 -24.32
CA ALA A 202 -14.02 -12.45 -23.95
C ALA A 202 -15.43 -13.00 -23.70
N PRO A 203 -16.20 -12.43 -22.75
CA PRO A 203 -17.62 -12.71 -22.63
C PRO A 203 -18.36 -12.41 -23.95
N VAL A 204 -19.36 -13.24 -24.28
CA VAL A 204 -20.21 -13.01 -25.46
C VAL A 204 -20.99 -11.71 -25.27
N VAL A 205 -20.82 -10.76 -26.19
CA VAL A 205 -21.52 -9.48 -26.15
C VAL A 205 -22.78 -9.54 -27.02
N THR A 206 -23.93 -9.23 -26.44
CA THR A 206 -25.17 -8.94 -27.16
C THR A 206 -24.98 -7.65 -27.96
N PRO A 207 -25.07 -7.68 -29.30
CA PRO A 207 -25.02 -6.48 -30.11
C PRO A 207 -26.12 -5.50 -29.69
N GLY A 208 -25.78 -4.22 -29.66
CA GLY A 208 -26.67 -3.21 -29.09
C GLY A 208 -26.27 -1.79 -29.45
N THR A 209 -27.12 -0.86 -29.09
CA THR A 209 -26.90 0.57 -29.29
C THR A 209 -26.45 1.20 -27.97
N TRP A 210 -25.32 1.91 -28.03
CA TRP A 210 -24.86 2.77 -26.96
C TRP A 210 -25.48 4.15 -27.09
N ARG A 211 -26.16 4.60 -26.05
CA ARG A 211 -26.72 5.95 -25.98
C ARG A 211 -26.20 6.69 -24.76
N ALA A 212 -26.09 8.01 -24.92
CA ALA A 212 -25.83 8.92 -23.82
C ALA A 212 -26.97 8.84 -22.79
N GLY A 213 -26.67 8.45 -21.54
CA GLY A 213 -27.65 8.27 -20.47
C GLY A 213 -28.12 9.57 -19.81
N GLY A 214 -27.48 10.69 -20.16
CA GLY A 214 -27.56 11.95 -19.42
C GLY A 214 -26.46 12.03 -18.35
N PRO A 215 -26.23 13.23 -17.80
CA PRO A 215 -25.39 13.35 -16.61
C PRO A 215 -26.08 12.70 -15.40
N ASN A 216 -25.30 12.43 -14.36
CA ASN A 216 -25.80 12.14 -13.02
C ASN A 216 -26.90 13.16 -12.66
N PRO A 217 -28.07 12.73 -12.12
CA PRO A 217 -29.13 13.65 -11.70
C PRO A 217 -28.70 14.79 -10.78
N GLU A 218 -27.68 14.59 -9.94
CA GLU A 218 -27.10 15.66 -9.09
C GLU A 218 -26.40 16.76 -9.91
N GLN A 219 -26.08 16.48 -11.17
CA GLN A 219 -25.46 17.37 -12.14
C GLN A 219 -26.39 17.63 -13.34
N ALA A 220 -27.70 17.71 -13.11
CA ALA A 220 -28.70 17.88 -14.17
C ALA A 220 -28.48 19.11 -15.09
N ALA A 221 -27.72 20.12 -14.66
CA ALA A 221 -27.39 21.29 -15.47
C ALA A 221 -26.29 21.03 -16.52
N PHE A 222 -25.56 19.93 -16.40
CA PHE A 222 -24.44 19.63 -17.29
C PHE A 222 -24.94 19.25 -18.68
N LYS A 223 -24.22 19.70 -19.70
CA LYS A 223 -24.56 19.48 -21.11
C LYS A 223 -23.58 18.50 -21.73
N LEU A 224 -24.06 17.71 -22.69
CA LEU A 224 -23.19 16.86 -23.50
C LEU A 224 -22.24 17.75 -24.31
N VAL A 225 -20.93 17.61 -24.08
CA VAL A 225 -19.88 18.40 -24.75
C VAL A 225 -19.04 17.59 -25.73
N LYS A 226 -18.99 16.25 -25.56
CA LYS A 226 -18.30 15.33 -26.48
C LYS A 226 -18.88 13.93 -26.32
N GLU A 227 -18.79 13.11 -27.36
CA GLU A 227 -19.27 11.72 -27.34
C GLU A 227 -18.38 10.87 -28.26
N SER A 228 -18.18 9.61 -27.89
CA SER A 228 -17.53 8.57 -28.69
C SER A 228 -18.46 7.38 -28.89
N ALA A 229 -17.98 6.23 -29.38
CA ALA A 229 -18.84 5.05 -29.51
C ALA A 229 -19.31 4.56 -28.13
N HIS A 230 -18.42 4.55 -27.13
CA HIS A 230 -18.71 4.03 -25.80
C HIS A 230 -18.88 5.10 -24.71
N PHE A 231 -18.34 6.32 -24.86
CA PHE A 231 -18.31 7.32 -23.78
C PHE A 231 -19.12 8.58 -24.10
N ALA A 232 -19.64 9.22 -23.05
CA ALA A 232 -20.33 10.51 -23.13
C ALA A 232 -19.75 11.49 -22.11
N PHE A 233 -19.38 12.69 -22.56
CA PHE A 233 -18.72 13.72 -21.73
C PHE A 233 -19.68 14.87 -21.48
N TYR A 234 -19.83 15.23 -20.21
CA TYR A 234 -20.76 16.23 -19.74
C TYR A 234 -20.03 17.34 -18.97
N SER A 235 -20.38 18.59 -19.23
CA SER A 235 -19.83 19.76 -18.55
C SER A 235 -20.85 20.89 -18.52
N ASP A 236 -20.84 21.70 -17.47
CA ASP A 236 -21.54 22.98 -17.37
C ASP A 236 -20.62 24.19 -17.72
N GLU A 237 -19.32 23.94 -17.88
CA GLU A 237 -18.32 24.93 -18.28
C GLU A 237 -17.69 24.60 -19.64
N ALA A 238 -16.99 25.59 -20.21
CA ALA A 238 -16.23 25.41 -21.45
C ALA A 238 -14.97 24.57 -21.20
N VAL A 239 -14.84 23.48 -21.94
CA VAL A 239 -13.69 22.56 -21.86
C VAL A 239 -12.94 22.59 -23.20
N SER A 240 -11.61 22.51 -23.15
CA SER A 240 -10.76 22.44 -24.35
C SER A 240 -11.15 21.27 -25.25
N ASP A 241 -11.52 21.53 -26.50
CA ASP A 241 -11.86 20.48 -27.47
C ASP A 241 -10.65 19.56 -27.76
N ALA A 242 -9.43 20.10 -27.71
CA ALA A 242 -8.20 19.31 -27.85
C ALA A 242 -8.04 18.33 -26.68
N ASP A 243 -8.32 18.77 -25.45
CA ASP A 243 -8.20 17.93 -24.25
C ASP A 243 -9.34 16.88 -24.21
N LEU A 244 -10.56 17.26 -24.60
CA LEU A 244 -11.68 16.33 -24.78
C LEU A 244 -11.38 15.27 -25.84
N THR A 245 -10.83 15.68 -26.98
CA THR A 245 -10.47 14.77 -28.07
C THR A 245 -9.36 13.81 -27.65
N LEU A 246 -8.36 14.30 -26.89
CA LEU A 246 -7.34 13.44 -26.31
C LEU A 246 -7.94 12.41 -25.36
N ALA A 247 -8.75 12.83 -24.38
CA ALA A 247 -9.39 11.93 -23.42
C ALA A 247 -10.32 10.91 -24.11
N VAL A 248 -11.09 11.33 -25.11
CA VAL A 248 -11.90 10.43 -25.95
C VAL A 248 -11.01 9.38 -26.60
N ASN A 249 -9.93 9.79 -27.26
CA ASN A 249 -9.05 8.84 -27.95
C ASN A 249 -8.41 7.86 -26.98
N THR A 250 -7.98 8.32 -25.80
CA THR A 250 -7.42 7.47 -24.75
C THR A 250 -8.46 6.47 -24.24
N LEU A 251 -9.64 6.94 -23.83
CA LEU A 251 -10.68 6.08 -23.28
C LEU A 251 -11.22 5.09 -24.31
N GLU A 252 -11.49 5.54 -25.54
CA GLU A 252 -12.12 4.75 -26.59
C GLU A 252 -11.13 3.77 -27.26
N ASN A 253 -9.96 4.26 -27.67
CA ASN A 253 -9.06 3.47 -28.52
C ASN A 253 -8.01 2.70 -27.72
N THR A 254 -7.66 3.18 -26.53
CA THR A 254 -6.63 2.55 -25.68
C THR A 254 -7.26 1.80 -24.51
N VAL A 255 -8.01 2.48 -23.65
CA VAL A 255 -8.54 1.91 -22.41
C VAL A 255 -9.61 0.86 -22.70
N TRP A 256 -10.65 1.21 -23.45
CA TRP A 256 -11.73 0.28 -23.79
C TRP A 256 -11.20 -0.98 -24.47
N ASN A 257 -10.31 -0.80 -25.45
CA ASN A 257 -9.68 -1.91 -26.14
C ASN A 257 -8.82 -2.76 -25.18
N SER A 258 -7.99 -2.16 -24.33
CA SER A 258 -7.07 -2.90 -23.42
C SER A 258 -7.76 -3.56 -22.22
N LEU A 259 -8.96 -3.10 -21.85
CA LEU A 259 -9.72 -3.70 -20.76
C LEU A 259 -10.69 -4.76 -21.28
N PHE A 260 -11.37 -4.52 -22.40
CA PHE A 260 -12.47 -5.39 -22.85
C PHE A 260 -12.14 -6.18 -24.13
N GLY A 261 -11.41 -5.60 -25.08
CA GLY A 261 -11.17 -6.19 -26.41
C GLY A 261 -9.87 -7.00 -26.55
N ALA A 262 -8.84 -6.59 -25.82
CA ALA A 262 -7.49 -7.13 -25.83
C ALA A 262 -6.89 -6.96 -24.43
N GLY A 263 -5.89 -7.73 -24.04
CA GLY A 263 -5.22 -7.57 -22.74
C GLY A 263 -5.95 -8.29 -21.59
N LEU A 264 -6.94 -7.64 -20.96
CA LEU A 264 -7.61 -8.18 -19.77
C LEU A 264 -8.94 -8.91 -20.01
N TYR A 265 -9.57 -8.74 -21.18
CA TYR A 265 -10.81 -9.45 -21.56
C TYR A 265 -11.91 -9.35 -20.48
N MET A 266 -11.99 -8.19 -19.82
CA MET A 266 -13.03 -7.90 -18.86
C MET A 266 -14.40 -7.93 -19.55
N PRO A 267 -15.49 -8.31 -18.88
CA PRO A 267 -16.82 -8.11 -19.42
C PRO A 267 -17.08 -6.63 -19.66
N GLU A 268 -17.44 -6.32 -20.90
CA GLU A 268 -17.98 -5.02 -21.26
C GLU A 268 -19.19 -4.67 -20.37
N PRO A 269 -19.30 -3.43 -19.87
CA PRO A 269 -20.52 -2.99 -19.21
C PRO A 269 -21.75 -3.23 -20.09
N PHE A 270 -22.80 -3.79 -19.51
CA PHE A 270 -24.02 -4.16 -20.24
C PHE A 270 -23.78 -5.15 -21.40
N TYR A 271 -22.77 -6.02 -21.32
CA TYR A 271 -22.49 -7.02 -22.36
C TYR A 271 -23.71 -7.88 -22.73
N ASN A 272 -24.64 -8.09 -21.80
CA ASN A 272 -25.84 -8.92 -21.99
C ASN A 272 -27.10 -8.14 -22.42
N LYS A 273 -27.01 -6.84 -22.72
CA LYS A 273 -28.15 -6.00 -23.10
C LYS A 273 -27.96 -5.38 -24.49
N ALA A 274 -29.05 -5.20 -25.21
CA ALA A 274 -29.07 -4.48 -26.49
C ALA A 274 -29.18 -2.95 -26.32
N ASP A 275 -29.78 -2.47 -25.23
CA ASP A 275 -29.79 -1.05 -24.86
C ASP A 275 -28.68 -0.80 -23.83
N LYS A 276 -27.69 0.01 -24.19
CA LYS A 276 -26.46 0.22 -23.41
C LYS A 276 -26.27 1.71 -23.11
N ILE A 277 -25.77 2.00 -21.91
CA ILE A 277 -25.57 3.36 -21.43
C ILE A 277 -24.09 3.69 -21.44
N LYS A 278 -23.72 4.71 -22.21
CA LYS A 278 -22.33 5.19 -22.26
C LYS A 278 -21.87 5.59 -20.84
N PRO A 279 -20.69 5.14 -20.37
CA PRO A 279 -20.11 5.68 -19.14
C PRO A 279 -20.02 7.21 -19.24
N ALA A 280 -20.50 7.89 -18.20
CA ALA A 280 -20.63 9.34 -18.18
C ALA A 280 -19.40 9.98 -17.54
N ILE A 281 -18.68 10.80 -18.30
CA ILE A 281 -17.53 11.57 -17.83
C ILE A 281 -18.01 12.98 -17.50
N HIS A 282 -18.12 13.30 -16.21
CA HIS A 282 -18.52 14.62 -15.76
C HIS A 282 -17.29 15.47 -15.52
N ILE A 283 -17.27 16.68 -16.07
CA ILE A 283 -16.11 17.57 -16.04
C ILE A 283 -16.49 18.88 -15.37
N HIS A 284 -15.71 19.29 -14.37
CA HIS A 284 -15.84 20.59 -13.73
C HIS A 284 -14.50 21.00 -13.11
N SER A 285 -14.07 22.24 -13.35
CA SER A 285 -12.80 22.81 -12.88
C SER A 285 -12.64 22.78 -11.36
N GLY A 286 -13.75 22.68 -10.66
CA GLY A 286 -13.80 22.49 -9.22
C GLY A 286 -13.86 21.05 -8.76
N TRP A 287 -13.36 20.05 -9.47
CA TRP A 287 -13.29 18.65 -8.99
C TRP A 287 -11.86 18.11 -8.95
N GLY A 288 -11.70 16.91 -8.40
CA GLY A 288 -10.45 16.14 -8.44
C GLY A 288 -10.47 15.17 -9.61
N LEU A 289 -10.05 13.94 -9.37
CA LEU A 289 -10.19 12.82 -10.29
C LEU A 289 -10.80 11.68 -9.48
N THR A 290 -12.01 11.25 -9.84
CA THR A 290 -12.74 10.20 -9.13
C THR A 290 -13.62 9.43 -10.08
N GLY A 291 -13.69 8.12 -9.91
CA GLY A 291 -14.54 7.20 -10.65
C GLY A 291 -15.48 6.41 -9.75
N GLY A 292 -16.56 5.91 -10.33
CA GLY A 292 -17.55 5.14 -9.58
C GLY A 292 -18.82 4.96 -10.37
N ALA A 293 -19.93 4.90 -9.65
CA ALA A 293 -21.25 4.72 -10.24
C ALA A 293 -22.25 5.74 -9.71
N TRP A 294 -23.24 6.03 -10.53
CA TRP A 294 -24.38 6.90 -10.20
C TRP A 294 -25.68 6.19 -10.56
N VAL A 295 -26.79 6.67 -10.03
CA VAL A 295 -28.12 6.10 -10.32
C VAL A 295 -28.98 7.11 -11.06
N ASP A 296 -29.70 6.67 -12.09
CA ASP A 296 -30.70 7.52 -12.74
C ASP A 296 -31.97 7.69 -11.88
N SER A 297 -32.93 8.47 -12.38
CA SER A 297 -34.21 8.71 -11.72
C SER A 297 -35.04 7.42 -11.53
N SER A 298 -34.78 6.38 -12.32
CA SER A 298 -35.39 5.06 -12.19
C SER A 298 -34.56 4.11 -11.31
N ARG A 299 -33.51 4.62 -10.66
CA ARG A 299 -32.56 3.91 -9.81
C ARG A 299 -31.73 2.84 -10.53
N ASN A 300 -31.59 2.92 -11.85
CA ASN A 300 -30.64 2.08 -12.56
C ASN A 300 -29.22 2.61 -12.37
N LEU A 301 -28.28 1.71 -12.10
CA LEU A 301 -26.89 2.04 -11.87
C LEU A 301 -26.10 2.17 -13.18
N HIS A 302 -25.37 3.27 -13.30
CA HIS A 302 -24.57 3.65 -14.47
C HIS A 302 -23.13 3.95 -14.06
N LEU A 303 -22.18 3.72 -14.97
CA LEU A 303 -20.78 4.03 -14.73
C LEU A 303 -20.55 5.53 -14.90
N GLY A 304 -19.67 6.11 -14.08
CA GLY A 304 -19.30 7.50 -14.24
C GLY A 304 -17.93 7.87 -13.65
N MET A 305 -17.48 9.04 -14.06
CA MET A 305 -16.31 9.72 -13.54
C MET A 305 -16.63 11.19 -13.28
N TRP A 306 -15.94 11.79 -12.30
CA TRP A 306 -16.03 13.19 -11.90
C TRP A 306 -14.63 13.75 -11.87
N ILE A 307 -14.30 14.55 -12.88
CA ILE A 307 -12.93 14.93 -13.17
C ILE A 307 -12.76 16.43 -13.39
N ALA A 308 -11.60 16.97 -13.02
CA ALA A 308 -11.17 18.28 -13.47
C ALA A 308 -10.72 18.23 -14.95
N PRO A 309 -10.79 19.36 -15.69
CA PRO A 309 -10.27 19.45 -17.05
C PRO A 309 -8.80 19.02 -17.18
N ALA A 310 -7.97 19.24 -16.17
CA ALA A 310 -6.56 18.80 -16.17
C ALA A 310 -6.41 17.27 -16.25
N ALA A 311 -7.35 16.51 -15.67
CA ALA A 311 -7.30 15.05 -15.64
C ALA A 311 -7.59 14.42 -17.02
N LEU A 312 -8.15 15.17 -17.98
CA LEU A 312 -8.34 14.71 -19.36
C LEU A 312 -7.02 14.30 -20.06
N LYS A 313 -5.88 14.74 -19.52
CA LYS A 313 -4.53 14.42 -20.03
C LYS A 313 -3.85 13.27 -19.29
N ASP A 314 -4.41 12.84 -18.16
CA ASP A 314 -3.80 11.82 -17.31
C ASP A 314 -4.32 10.44 -17.71
N HIS A 315 -3.62 9.77 -18.62
CA HIS A 315 -4.06 8.46 -19.13
C HIS A 315 -4.09 7.39 -18.03
N TRP A 316 -3.12 7.41 -17.10
CA TRP A 316 -3.09 6.49 -15.97
C TRP A 316 -4.30 6.72 -15.08
N GLY A 317 -4.51 7.96 -14.64
CA GLY A 317 -5.61 8.35 -13.79
C GLY A 317 -6.98 8.10 -14.43
N LEU A 318 -7.15 8.40 -15.73
CA LEU A 318 -8.40 8.11 -16.44
C LEU A 318 -8.74 6.62 -16.41
N THR A 319 -7.75 5.76 -16.59
CA THR A 319 -7.91 4.30 -16.59
C THR A 319 -8.19 3.76 -15.18
N HIS A 320 -7.48 4.29 -14.19
CA HIS A 320 -7.65 3.96 -12.78
C HIS A 320 -9.08 4.26 -12.33
N GLU A 321 -9.56 5.48 -12.55
CA GLU A 321 -10.91 5.86 -12.13
C GLU A 321 -12.01 5.17 -12.96
N PHE A 322 -11.80 4.98 -14.26
CA PHE A 322 -12.74 4.20 -15.06
C PHE A 322 -12.90 2.77 -14.50
N THR A 323 -11.81 2.19 -13.97
CA THR A 323 -11.83 0.88 -13.33
C THR A 323 -12.71 0.87 -12.07
N HIS A 324 -12.71 1.92 -11.25
CA HIS A 324 -13.64 2.03 -10.12
C HIS A 324 -15.11 2.07 -10.54
N GLY A 325 -15.41 2.72 -11.66
CA GLY A 325 -16.74 2.66 -12.26
C GLY A 325 -17.12 1.26 -12.70
N TRP A 326 -16.20 0.56 -13.37
CA TRP A 326 -16.42 -0.84 -13.76
C TRP A 326 -16.58 -1.78 -12.56
N GLN A 327 -15.76 -1.64 -11.51
CA GLN A 327 -15.87 -2.44 -10.28
C GLN A 327 -17.23 -2.25 -9.62
N SER A 328 -17.70 -1.00 -9.53
CA SER A 328 -19.02 -0.66 -9.00
C SER A 328 -20.14 -1.30 -9.83
N TRP A 329 -20.03 -1.25 -11.15
CA TRP A 329 -20.98 -1.92 -12.05
C TRP A 329 -20.95 -3.44 -11.88
N ALA A 330 -19.78 -4.07 -11.85
CA ALA A 330 -19.63 -5.51 -11.72
C ALA A 330 -20.29 -6.02 -10.42
N GLY A 331 -20.03 -5.35 -9.29
CA GLY A 331 -20.65 -5.71 -8.01
C GLY A 331 -22.18 -5.61 -8.00
N ASN A 332 -22.75 -4.65 -8.73
CA ASN A 332 -24.20 -4.49 -8.87
C ASN A 332 -24.83 -5.40 -9.94
N ASN A 333 -24.03 -6.13 -10.72
CA ASN A 333 -24.48 -7.02 -11.78
C ASN A 333 -24.08 -8.48 -11.52
N GLY A 334 -24.12 -8.89 -10.23
CA GLY A 334 -23.90 -10.28 -9.80
C GLY A 334 -22.44 -10.64 -9.51
N GLY A 335 -21.52 -9.67 -9.57
CA GLY A 335 -20.12 -9.83 -9.21
C GLY A 335 -19.84 -9.65 -7.72
N MET A 336 -18.60 -9.28 -7.41
CA MET A 336 -18.14 -9.05 -6.04
C MET A 336 -18.81 -7.82 -5.45
N ALA A 337 -19.64 -8.02 -4.43
CA ALA A 337 -20.36 -6.97 -3.74
C ALA A 337 -19.67 -6.66 -2.41
N CYS A 338 -19.18 -5.44 -2.29
CA CYS A 338 -18.53 -4.94 -1.09
C CYS A 338 -19.54 -4.34 -0.14
N ASN A 339 -20.21 -5.23 0.58
CA ASN A 339 -21.11 -4.86 1.66
C ASN A 339 -20.32 -4.35 2.88
N THR A 340 -21.05 -3.96 3.92
CA THR A 340 -20.55 -3.39 5.19
C THR A 340 -19.50 -4.24 5.94
N ALA A 341 -19.24 -5.50 5.56
CA ALA A 341 -18.22 -6.35 6.20
C ALA A 341 -16.76 -5.96 5.82
N ASN A 342 -16.57 -5.07 4.85
CA ASN A 342 -15.28 -4.48 4.49
C ASN A 342 -14.17 -5.49 4.12
N THR A 343 -14.55 -6.65 3.56
CA THR A 343 -13.66 -7.77 3.18
C THR A 343 -13.07 -7.68 1.77
N CYS A 344 -13.53 -6.72 0.97
CA CYS A 344 -13.02 -6.49 -0.38
C CYS A 344 -12.59 -5.05 -0.65
N GLY A 345 -12.84 -4.10 0.26
CA GLY A 345 -12.41 -2.70 0.07
C GLY A 345 -10.91 -2.58 -0.23
N TRP A 346 -10.08 -3.44 0.38
CA TRP A 346 -8.63 -3.36 0.30
C TRP A 346 -8.07 -3.63 -1.10
N ILE A 347 -8.84 -4.25 -1.99
CA ILE A 347 -8.37 -4.63 -3.33
C ILE A 347 -8.80 -3.64 -4.43
N PHE A 348 -9.68 -2.66 -4.15
CA PHE A 348 -10.21 -1.73 -5.16
C PHE A 348 -9.09 -0.94 -5.82
N GLU A 349 -8.34 -0.24 -4.99
CA GLU A 349 -7.22 0.61 -5.38
C GLU A 349 -6.10 -0.18 -6.06
N SER A 350 -5.81 -1.37 -5.51
CA SER A 350 -4.85 -2.31 -6.07
C SER A 350 -5.20 -2.66 -7.52
N HIS A 351 -6.44 -3.10 -7.75
CA HIS A 351 -6.90 -3.48 -9.08
C HIS A 351 -7.02 -2.27 -10.01
N ALA A 352 -7.40 -1.10 -9.49
CA ALA A 352 -7.43 0.13 -10.28
C ALA A 352 -6.02 0.65 -10.64
N ASN A 353 -4.97 0.34 -9.88
CA ASN A 353 -3.58 0.57 -10.29
C ASN A 353 -3.03 -0.52 -11.21
N PHE A 354 -3.56 -1.74 -11.10
CA PHE A 354 -3.22 -2.84 -11.99
C PHE A 354 -3.68 -2.60 -13.43
N THR A 355 -4.88 -2.05 -13.64
CA THR A 355 -5.46 -1.87 -14.98
C THR A 355 -4.67 -0.88 -15.86
N PRO A 356 -4.19 0.29 -15.39
CA PRO A 356 -3.25 1.13 -16.14
C PRO A 356 -1.96 0.40 -16.51
N HIS A 357 -1.39 -0.42 -15.62
CA HIS A 357 -0.18 -1.21 -15.91
C HIS A 357 -0.36 -2.14 -17.12
N GLN A 358 -1.60 -2.53 -17.44
CA GLN A 358 -1.90 -3.36 -18.61
C GLN A 358 -1.97 -2.59 -19.93
N LEU A 359 -2.01 -1.25 -19.89
CA LEU A 359 -2.05 -0.42 -21.09
C LEU A 359 -0.72 -0.51 -21.85
N PRO A 360 -0.73 -0.47 -23.19
CA PRO A 360 0.48 -0.53 -24.01
C PRO A 360 1.56 0.48 -23.61
N GLU A 361 1.18 1.70 -23.24
CA GLU A 361 2.12 2.76 -22.83
C GLU A 361 2.77 2.54 -21.46
N TYR A 362 2.18 1.72 -20.58
CA TYR A 362 2.58 1.59 -19.18
C TYR A 362 3.05 0.19 -18.77
N LYS A 363 3.22 -0.75 -19.72
CA LYS A 363 3.69 -2.11 -19.43
C LYS A 363 5.07 -2.15 -18.73
N SER A 364 5.89 -1.12 -18.91
CA SER A 364 7.18 -0.99 -18.23
C SER A 364 7.12 -0.24 -16.91
N ASP A 365 5.97 0.32 -16.54
CA ASP A 365 5.77 1.10 -15.33
C ASP A 365 5.09 0.25 -14.25
N VAL A 366 5.85 -0.08 -13.21
CA VAL A 366 5.37 -0.87 -12.08
C VAL A 366 4.77 0.00 -10.96
N HIS A 367 4.68 1.31 -11.17
CA HIS A 367 4.08 2.28 -10.26
C HIS A 367 4.61 2.12 -8.81
N CYS A 368 3.77 2.38 -7.82
CA CYS A 368 4.09 2.21 -6.40
C CYS A 368 4.30 0.76 -5.96
N SER A 369 4.23 -0.23 -6.85
CA SER A 369 4.13 -1.62 -6.43
C SER A 369 5.40 -2.15 -5.73
N GLU A 370 6.56 -1.49 -5.88
CA GLU A 370 7.76 -1.75 -5.08
C GLU A 370 7.53 -1.72 -3.55
N MET A 371 6.47 -1.08 -3.09
CA MET A 371 6.08 -1.05 -1.67
C MET A 371 5.87 -2.43 -1.06
N LEU A 372 5.24 -3.35 -1.78
CA LEU A 372 4.99 -4.71 -1.30
C LEU A 372 6.30 -5.49 -1.06
N PRO A 373 7.22 -5.65 -2.05
CA PRO A 373 8.44 -6.42 -1.84
C PRO A 373 9.40 -5.80 -0.82
N ASN A 374 9.25 -4.53 -0.45
CA ASN A 374 10.03 -3.88 0.61
C ASN A 374 9.58 -4.26 2.03
N ALA A 375 8.31 -4.63 2.20
CA ALA A 375 7.75 -5.13 3.46
C ALA A 375 6.91 -6.41 3.27
N PRO A 376 7.45 -7.46 2.65
CA PRO A 376 6.65 -8.58 2.11
C PRO A 376 6.05 -9.47 3.20
N HIS A 377 6.51 -9.34 4.44
CA HIS A 377 6.03 -10.08 5.60
C HIS A 377 4.63 -9.63 6.05
N LEU A 378 4.16 -8.46 5.61
CA LEU A 378 2.81 -7.99 5.90
C LEU A 378 1.79 -8.70 5.02
N TYR A 379 0.55 -8.76 5.49
CA TYR A 379 -0.57 -9.24 4.67
C TYR A 379 -0.86 -8.25 3.53
N LEU A 380 -1.27 -8.76 2.37
CA LEU A 380 -1.50 -7.95 1.17
C LEU A 380 -2.41 -6.75 1.39
N GLY A 381 -3.50 -6.86 2.15
CA GLY A 381 -4.43 -5.75 2.33
C GLY A 381 -4.04 -4.75 3.41
N SER A 382 -2.76 -4.66 3.79
CA SER A 382 -2.35 -3.66 4.75
C SER A 382 -2.69 -2.27 4.23
N THR A 383 -3.06 -1.37 5.12
CA THR A 383 -3.28 0.05 4.81
C THR A 383 -2.11 0.72 4.09
N ARG A 384 -0.96 0.05 4.05
CA ARG A 384 0.32 0.51 3.56
C ARG A 384 0.68 0.04 2.15
N ASP A 385 0.21 -1.13 1.76
CA ASP A 385 0.48 -1.75 0.47
C ASP A 385 -0.79 -2.02 -0.34
N ARG A 386 -2.00 -1.79 0.22
CA ARG A 386 -3.28 -2.01 -0.49
C ARG A 386 -3.46 -1.26 -1.82
N TYR A 387 -2.70 -0.18 -2.04
CA TYR A 387 -2.68 0.53 -3.33
C TYR A 387 -1.73 -0.12 -4.34
N CYS A 388 -0.81 -0.95 -3.86
CA CYS A 388 0.46 -1.29 -4.51
C CYS A 388 0.78 -2.80 -4.46
N ASN A 389 -0.17 -3.62 -4.01
CA ASN A 389 -0.04 -5.06 -3.77
C ASN A 389 -0.59 -5.92 -4.93
N TRP A 390 -0.67 -5.38 -6.14
CA TRP A 390 -1.32 -6.03 -7.29
C TRP A 390 -0.45 -7.06 -8.01
N GLN A 391 0.79 -7.28 -7.60
CA GLN A 391 1.71 -8.19 -8.31
C GLN A 391 1.23 -9.64 -8.32
N PHE A 392 0.49 -10.07 -7.28
CA PHE A 392 -0.13 -11.39 -7.33
C PHE A 392 -1.18 -11.48 -8.46
N MET A 393 -1.82 -10.37 -8.87
CA MET A 393 -2.73 -10.36 -10.02
C MET A 393 -1.96 -10.50 -11.33
N GLU A 394 -0.78 -9.89 -11.45
CA GLU A 394 0.11 -10.08 -12.60
C GLU A 394 0.54 -11.57 -12.70
N TYR A 395 0.95 -12.17 -11.58
CA TYR A 395 1.26 -13.59 -11.53
C TYR A 395 0.04 -14.48 -11.81
N LEU A 396 -1.13 -14.13 -11.29
CA LEU A 396 -2.39 -14.83 -11.53
C LEU A 396 -2.72 -14.84 -13.03
N LYS A 397 -2.62 -13.68 -13.69
CA LYS A 397 -2.79 -13.54 -15.13
C LYS A 397 -1.78 -14.39 -15.90
N ASP A 398 -0.51 -14.35 -15.53
CA ASP A 398 0.54 -15.09 -16.24
C ASP A 398 0.40 -16.61 -16.11
N ARG A 399 -0.12 -17.08 -14.97
CA ARG A 399 -0.31 -18.51 -14.69
C ARG A 399 -1.63 -19.06 -15.21
N TYR A 400 -2.71 -18.27 -15.19
CA TYR A 400 -4.07 -18.77 -15.43
C TYR A 400 -4.88 -17.99 -16.47
N GLY A 401 -4.28 -17.00 -17.12
CA GLY A 401 -4.93 -16.15 -18.10
C GLY A 401 -5.56 -14.90 -17.48
N PRO A 402 -5.79 -13.85 -18.29
CA PRO A 402 -6.35 -12.58 -17.83
C PRO A 402 -7.72 -12.73 -17.14
N GLU A 403 -8.53 -13.69 -17.57
CA GLU A 403 -9.85 -13.97 -16.98
C GLU A 403 -9.77 -14.29 -15.50
N ALA A 404 -8.68 -14.90 -15.03
CA ALA A 404 -8.52 -15.27 -13.64
C ALA A 404 -8.50 -14.04 -12.71
N VAL A 405 -7.93 -12.92 -13.17
CA VAL A 405 -7.97 -11.64 -12.45
C VAL A 405 -9.39 -11.08 -12.47
N THR A 406 -10.03 -11.12 -13.63
CA THR A 406 -11.40 -10.62 -13.80
C THR A 406 -12.42 -11.37 -12.95
N GLN A 407 -12.23 -12.68 -12.79
CA GLN A 407 -13.08 -13.58 -12.00
C GLN A 407 -13.11 -13.22 -10.51
N ILE A 408 -12.11 -12.51 -10.00
CA ILE A 408 -12.16 -11.93 -8.65
C ILE A 408 -13.38 -11.02 -8.51
N TRP A 409 -13.65 -10.22 -9.55
CA TRP A 409 -14.68 -9.18 -9.57
C TRP A 409 -16.02 -9.65 -10.13
N THR A 410 -16.03 -10.60 -11.07
CA THR A 410 -17.27 -11.05 -11.73
C THR A 410 -17.94 -12.21 -11.00
N THR A 411 -17.28 -12.81 -10.03
CA THR A 411 -17.85 -13.89 -9.21
C THR A 411 -18.63 -13.34 -8.03
N ALA A 412 -19.82 -13.90 -7.78
CA ALA A 412 -20.65 -13.50 -6.66
C ALA A 412 -20.01 -13.82 -5.29
N GLY A 413 -19.83 -12.79 -4.47
CA GLY A 413 -19.32 -12.90 -3.10
C GLY A 413 -18.81 -11.55 -2.59
N SER A 414 -18.19 -11.54 -1.41
CA SER A 414 -17.71 -10.31 -0.75
C SER A 414 -16.21 -10.33 -0.46
N ASP A 415 -15.50 -11.38 -0.86
CA ASP A 415 -14.07 -11.55 -0.58
C ASP A 415 -13.36 -12.05 -1.86
N PRO A 416 -12.30 -11.35 -2.31
CA PRO A 416 -11.67 -11.60 -3.59
C PRO A 416 -11.05 -13.01 -3.69
N PHE A 417 -10.54 -13.55 -2.58
CA PHE A 417 -9.90 -14.85 -2.57
C PHE A 417 -10.91 -15.99 -2.47
N THR A 418 -12.04 -15.78 -1.80
CA THR A 418 -13.15 -16.76 -1.87
C THR A 418 -13.79 -16.76 -3.25
N ASN A 419 -13.87 -15.62 -3.92
CA ASN A 419 -14.33 -15.50 -5.29
C ASN A 419 -13.41 -16.24 -6.25
N LEU A 420 -12.10 -16.04 -6.12
CA LEU A 420 -11.11 -16.79 -6.90
C LEU A 420 -11.21 -18.31 -6.64
N GLN A 421 -11.41 -18.74 -5.39
CA GLN A 421 -11.67 -20.16 -5.09
C GLN A 421 -12.91 -20.69 -5.82
N LYS A 422 -14.05 -19.98 -5.74
CA LYS A 422 -15.31 -20.36 -6.38
C LYS A 422 -15.22 -20.42 -7.90
N ALA A 423 -14.79 -19.33 -8.53
CA ALA A 423 -14.75 -19.17 -9.99
C ALA A 423 -13.97 -20.28 -10.67
N ARG A 424 -13.00 -20.79 -9.93
CA ARG A 424 -11.85 -21.46 -10.48
C ARG A 424 -11.70 -22.86 -9.84
N GLY A 425 -12.65 -23.23 -8.96
CA GLY A 425 -12.78 -24.54 -8.32
C GLY A 425 -11.63 -24.89 -7.37
N TRP A 426 -10.94 -23.89 -6.81
CA TRP A 426 -9.87 -24.15 -5.84
C TRP A 426 -10.41 -24.43 -4.45
N THR A 427 -9.77 -25.40 -3.82
CA THR A 427 -9.74 -25.55 -2.37
C THR A 427 -8.78 -24.52 -1.75
N LEU A 428 -8.93 -24.26 -0.45
CA LEU A 428 -8.01 -23.37 0.28
C LEU A 428 -6.52 -23.81 0.14
N PRO A 429 -6.16 -25.11 0.25
CA PRO A 429 -4.79 -25.54 -0.01
C PRO A 429 -4.27 -25.15 -1.39
N GLN A 430 -5.09 -25.16 -2.45
CA GLN A 430 -4.67 -24.74 -3.79
C GLN A 430 -4.51 -23.23 -3.91
N LEU A 431 -5.35 -22.44 -3.24
CA LEU A 431 -5.13 -21.00 -3.09
C LEU A 431 -3.82 -20.73 -2.34
N ASN A 432 -3.55 -21.47 -1.26
CA ASN A 432 -2.31 -21.37 -0.50
C ASN A 432 -1.10 -21.75 -1.36
N ASP A 433 -1.19 -22.80 -2.17
CA ASP A 433 -0.16 -23.20 -3.13
C ASP A 433 0.14 -22.09 -4.14
N PHE A 434 -0.89 -21.42 -4.67
CA PHE A 434 -0.73 -20.27 -5.57
C PHE A 434 0.10 -19.15 -4.93
N PHE A 435 -0.18 -18.76 -3.67
CA PHE A 435 0.61 -17.74 -2.97
C PHE A 435 2.02 -18.23 -2.64
N GLY A 436 2.20 -19.52 -2.36
CA GLY A 436 3.51 -20.15 -2.21
C GLY A 436 4.35 -20.03 -3.47
N GLU A 437 3.79 -20.41 -4.63
CA GLU A 437 4.46 -20.29 -5.93
C GLU A 437 4.77 -18.83 -6.28
N TRP A 438 3.80 -17.92 -6.13
CA TRP A 438 3.99 -16.49 -6.40
C TRP A 438 5.14 -15.91 -5.57
N ALA A 439 5.20 -16.21 -4.27
CA ALA A 439 6.28 -15.72 -3.41
C ALA A 439 7.66 -16.25 -3.82
N LEU A 440 7.76 -17.50 -4.31
CA LEU A 440 9.01 -18.03 -4.85
C LEU A 440 9.49 -17.23 -6.08
N HIS A 441 8.57 -16.81 -6.94
CA HIS A 441 8.89 -16.05 -8.16
C HIS A 441 9.32 -14.61 -7.86
N ASN A 442 8.99 -14.07 -6.69
CA ASN A 442 9.44 -12.75 -6.24
C ASN A 442 10.95 -12.66 -5.95
N VAL A 443 11.70 -13.78 -5.90
CA VAL A 443 13.15 -13.72 -5.68
C VAL A 443 13.89 -13.06 -6.85
N THR A 444 13.39 -13.23 -8.08
CA THR A 444 14.00 -12.69 -9.32
C THR A 444 13.02 -11.85 -10.15
N TRP A 445 11.84 -11.59 -9.58
CA TRP A 445 10.70 -10.96 -10.26
C TRP A 445 10.33 -11.72 -11.55
N ASP A 446 10.22 -13.05 -11.43
CA ASP A 446 9.95 -13.95 -12.55
C ASP A 446 8.45 -13.92 -12.92
N TYR A 447 8.09 -12.90 -13.68
CA TYR A 447 6.79 -12.71 -14.31
C TYR A 447 6.91 -12.96 -15.82
N LYS A 448 5.90 -13.52 -16.47
CA LYS A 448 5.95 -13.88 -17.89
C LYS A 448 5.92 -12.65 -18.79
N ALA A 449 5.02 -11.71 -18.53
CA ALA A 449 4.72 -10.63 -19.48
C ALA A 449 5.77 -9.50 -19.46
N THR A 450 6.29 -9.13 -18.30
CA THR A 450 7.08 -7.90 -18.10
C THR A 450 8.20 -8.03 -17.04
N PRO A 451 8.97 -9.13 -16.99
CA PRO A 451 9.91 -9.34 -15.87
C PRO A 451 11.01 -8.26 -15.82
N ASP A 452 11.35 -7.67 -16.96
CA ASP A 452 12.32 -6.58 -17.02
C ASP A 452 11.77 -5.26 -16.46
N ALA A 453 10.46 -5.01 -16.50
CA ALA A 453 9.87 -3.84 -15.86
C ALA A 453 10.11 -3.85 -14.34
N PHE A 454 9.84 -5.00 -13.71
CA PHE A 454 10.10 -5.21 -12.28
C PHE A 454 11.58 -5.18 -11.97
N ARG A 455 12.43 -5.88 -12.72
CA ARG A 455 13.89 -5.88 -12.49
C ARG A 455 14.52 -4.49 -12.65
N ASN A 456 14.11 -3.72 -13.65
CA ASN A 456 14.66 -2.38 -13.88
C ASN A 456 14.25 -1.39 -12.77
N SER A 457 13.02 -1.50 -12.27
CA SER A 457 12.52 -0.62 -11.21
C SER A 457 13.03 -1.05 -9.83
N TYR A 458 12.85 -2.32 -9.48
CA TYR A 458 13.15 -2.84 -8.14
C TYR A 458 14.64 -3.15 -7.97
N GLY A 459 15.34 -3.49 -9.04
CA GLY A 459 16.67 -4.08 -8.98
C GLY A 459 16.65 -5.46 -8.33
N ASN A 460 17.83 -5.96 -7.96
CA ASN A 460 17.96 -7.27 -7.31
C ASN A 460 17.32 -7.25 -5.89
N ILE A 461 16.67 -8.35 -5.50
CA ILE A 461 16.11 -8.53 -4.16
C ILE A 461 17.12 -8.33 -3.02
N THR A 462 18.42 -8.54 -3.27
CA THR A 462 19.48 -8.34 -2.27
C THR A 462 19.97 -6.89 -2.15
N LEU A 463 19.44 -5.95 -2.95
CA LEU A 463 19.86 -4.56 -2.87
C LEU A 463 19.44 -3.93 -1.55
N THR A 464 20.38 -3.20 -0.94
CA THR A 464 20.19 -2.40 0.28
C THR A 464 20.66 -0.97 0.07
N ASP A 465 20.66 -0.51 -1.19
CA ASP A 465 21.13 0.81 -1.62
C ASP A 465 20.22 1.95 -1.14
N ARG A 466 18.96 1.63 -0.84
CA ARG A 466 17.98 2.54 -0.25
C ARG A 466 17.45 2.00 1.07
N ALA A 467 17.15 2.90 2.01
CA ALA A 467 16.71 2.53 3.35
C ALA A 467 15.47 1.63 3.35
N GLU A 468 14.49 1.90 2.47
CA GLU A 468 13.27 1.11 2.31
C GLU A 468 13.52 -0.32 1.78
N ARG A 469 14.66 -0.57 1.13
CA ARG A 469 15.00 -1.89 0.59
C ARG A 469 15.70 -2.80 1.60
N MET A 470 16.12 -2.26 2.75
CA MET A 470 16.92 -3.00 3.75
C MET A 470 16.17 -4.16 4.42
N ARG A 471 14.86 -4.31 4.18
CA ARG A 471 14.00 -5.37 4.76
C ARG A 471 13.38 -6.32 3.75
N ARG A 472 13.78 -6.24 2.48
CA ARG A 472 13.39 -7.22 1.45
C ARG A 472 13.75 -8.64 1.85
N LEU A 473 14.96 -8.78 2.39
CA LEU A 473 15.43 -10.01 3.00
C LEU A 473 15.13 -9.99 4.50
N MET A 474 14.67 -11.13 5.00
CA MET A 474 14.46 -11.33 6.43
C MET A 474 15.60 -12.16 7.00
N PRO A 475 16.57 -11.56 7.71
CA PRO A 475 17.60 -12.33 8.38
C PRO A 475 16.99 -13.15 9.51
N LEU A 476 17.49 -14.37 9.71
CA LEU A 476 17.09 -15.20 10.83
C LEU A 476 17.87 -14.85 12.09
N GLU A 477 17.33 -15.24 13.24
CA GLU A 477 17.98 -15.15 14.54
C GLU A 477 18.46 -16.53 14.96
N ALA A 478 19.57 -16.60 15.70
CA ALA A 478 19.99 -17.85 16.35
C ALA A 478 18.89 -18.28 17.32
N LEU A 479 18.49 -19.55 17.26
CA LEU A 479 17.47 -20.08 18.17
C LEU A 479 17.97 -20.14 19.62
N ASP A 480 19.25 -20.49 19.78
CA ASP A 480 19.94 -20.64 21.05
C ASP A 480 21.43 -20.37 20.88
N THR A 481 22.21 -20.39 21.96
CA THR A 481 23.67 -20.12 21.94
C THR A 481 24.49 -21.21 21.25
N SER A 482 23.92 -22.39 21.00
CA SER A 482 24.56 -23.54 20.33
C SER A 482 24.35 -23.55 18.82
N TRP A 483 23.82 -22.47 18.23
CA TRP A 483 23.55 -22.29 16.79
C TRP A 483 24.72 -22.72 15.89
N ALA A 484 25.97 -22.52 16.33
CA ALA A 484 27.15 -22.89 15.55
C ALA A 484 27.30 -24.42 15.38
N THR A 485 26.78 -25.20 16.34
CA THR A 485 26.84 -26.67 16.33
C THR A 485 25.53 -27.27 15.84
N ASN A 486 24.39 -26.82 16.36
CA ASN A 486 23.08 -27.39 16.02
C ASN A 486 22.46 -26.83 14.74
N ARG A 487 23.00 -25.72 14.20
CA ARG A 487 22.53 -25.06 12.97
C ARG A 487 21.07 -24.60 13.02
N ARG A 488 20.54 -24.27 14.22
CA ARG A 488 19.14 -23.89 14.42
C ARG A 488 18.93 -22.39 14.48
N PHE A 489 17.95 -21.94 13.72
CA PHE A 489 17.58 -20.54 13.56
C PHE A 489 16.07 -20.35 13.60
N VAL A 490 15.64 -19.12 13.83
CA VAL A 490 14.23 -18.76 13.96
C VAL A 490 13.92 -17.43 13.29
N SER A 491 12.71 -17.29 12.76
CA SER A 491 12.23 -16.03 12.23
C SER A 491 12.13 -14.97 13.35
N PRO A 492 12.54 -13.72 13.08
CA PRO A 492 12.36 -12.61 14.03
C PRO A 492 10.89 -12.47 14.42
N TYR A 493 10.62 -12.19 15.70
CA TYR A 493 9.24 -12.09 16.19
C TYR A 493 8.39 -11.06 15.43
N TYR A 494 8.94 -9.87 15.17
CA TYR A 494 8.25 -8.79 14.46
C TYR A 494 8.33 -8.91 12.94
N GLY A 495 9.23 -9.74 12.40
CA GLY A 495 9.39 -9.95 10.95
C GLY A 495 8.81 -11.25 10.41
N SER A 496 8.21 -12.05 11.29
CA SER A 496 7.51 -13.27 10.89
C SER A 496 6.29 -12.91 10.03
N PRO A 497 6.01 -13.68 8.97
CA PRO A 497 4.96 -13.35 8.02
C PRO A 497 3.58 -13.34 8.69
N GLN A 498 2.77 -12.34 8.36
CA GLN A 498 1.33 -12.37 8.56
C GLN A 498 0.68 -13.21 7.46
N ARG A 499 -0.61 -13.54 7.60
CA ARG A 499 -1.34 -14.35 6.60
C ARG A 499 -1.11 -13.83 5.17
N LEU A 500 -0.73 -14.72 4.26
CA LEU A 500 -0.37 -14.46 2.86
C LEU A 500 0.83 -13.52 2.63
N GLY A 501 1.44 -13.00 3.69
CA GLY A 501 2.75 -12.38 3.65
C GLY A 501 3.84 -13.45 3.60
N TYR A 502 5.04 -13.05 3.18
CA TYR A 502 6.18 -13.94 3.01
C TYR A 502 7.51 -13.36 3.51
N ASN A 503 8.44 -14.25 3.81
CA ASN A 503 9.84 -13.92 4.07
C ASN A 503 10.71 -14.48 2.95
N VAL A 504 11.76 -13.76 2.61
CA VAL A 504 12.87 -14.26 1.78
C VAL A 504 14.13 -14.26 2.63
N VAL A 505 14.68 -15.44 2.86
CA VAL A 505 15.88 -15.66 3.67
C VAL A 505 17.03 -16.02 2.75
N ARG A 506 18.10 -15.24 2.78
CA ARG A 506 19.32 -15.54 2.03
C ARG A 506 20.09 -16.66 2.71
N LEU A 507 20.40 -17.71 1.94
CA LEU A 507 21.25 -18.82 2.37
C LEU A 507 22.57 -18.80 1.60
N TYR A 508 23.66 -19.08 2.30
CA TYR A 508 25.01 -19.17 1.78
C TYR A 508 25.48 -20.62 1.87
N PRO A 509 25.46 -21.37 0.75
CA PRO A 509 26.04 -22.70 0.70
C PRO A 509 27.50 -22.70 1.15
N GLU A 510 27.90 -23.72 1.90
CA GLU A 510 29.28 -23.89 2.34
C GLU A 510 30.21 -24.20 1.17
N ALA A 511 31.50 -23.89 1.31
CA ALA A 511 32.48 -24.19 0.26
C ALA A 511 32.51 -25.70 -0.01
N GLY A 512 32.28 -26.09 -1.27
CA GLY A 512 32.21 -27.48 -1.70
C GLY A 512 30.86 -28.18 -1.45
N ALA A 513 29.86 -27.49 -0.90
CA ALA A 513 28.52 -28.04 -0.75
C ALA A 513 27.91 -28.34 -2.13
N THR A 514 27.43 -29.57 -2.31
CA THR A 514 26.68 -30.01 -3.50
C THR A 514 25.17 -30.07 -3.25
N THR A 515 24.78 -30.04 -1.97
CA THR A 515 23.39 -30.01 -1.51
C THR A 515 23.25 -29.13 -0.28
N VAL A 516 22.08 -28.53 -0.13
CA VAL A 516 21.65 -27.85 1.09
C VAL A 516 20.38 -28.51 1.60
N THR A 517 20.33 -28.85 2.88
CA THR A 517 19.12 -29.37 3.53
C THR A 517 18.52 -28.31 4.46
N VAL A 518 17.22 -28.09 4.34
CA VAL A 518 16.42 -27.29 5.25
C VAL A 518 15.42 -28.20 5.95
N LYS A 519 15.57 -28.36 7.26
CA LYS A 519 14.56 -28.96 8.12
C LYS A 519 13.72 -27.84 8.73
N PHE A 520 12.46 -27.75 8.30
CA PHE A 520 11.53 -26.67 8.63
C PHE A 520 10.61 -27.05 9.79
N ARG A 521 10.31 -26.08 10.66
CA ARG A 521 9.41 -26.20 11.81
C ARG A 521 8.61 -24.91 12.00
N GLY A 522 7.37 -24.87 11.52
CA GLY A 522 6.38 -23.85 11.84
C GLY A 522 5.99 -23.89 13.31
N ILE A 523 5.67 -22.74 13.90
CA ILE A 523 5.20 -22.65 15.28
C ILE A 523 3.69 -22.55 15.26
N ASP A 524 3.02 -23.62 15.69
CA ASP A 524 1.57 -23.63 15.84
C ASP A 524 1.18 -22.93 17.15
N GLN A 525 0.74 -21.69 17.01
CA GLN A 525 0.17 -20.94 18.11
C GLN A 525 -1.33 -21.25 18.19
N THR A 526 -1.81 -21.59 19.38
CA THR A 526 -3.22 -21.92 19.63
C THR A 526 -4.15 -20.88 19.01
N GLY A 527 -5.10 -21.34 18.21
CA GLY A 527 -6.12 -20.49 17.57
C GLY A 527 -5.68 -19.79 16.28
N THR A 528 -4.41 -19.89 15.88
CA THR A 528 -3.93 -19.27 14.63
C THR A 528 -4.19 -20.11 13.39
N ASN A 529 -4.39 -21.43 13.55
CA ASN A 529 -4.50 -22.39 12.44
C ASN A 529 -3.26 -22.31 11.53
N ALA A 530 -2.07 -22.26 12.14
CA ALA A 530 -0.82 -22.10 11.43
C ALA A 530 -0.63 -23.20 10.36
N ASP A 531 -0.30 -22.76 9.15
CA ASP A 531 0.13 -23.60 8.04
C ASP A 531 1.01 -22.71 7.14
N PHE A 532 1.87 -23.34 6.36
CA PHE A 532 2.92 -22.67 5.61
C PHE A 532 3.05 -23.25 4.20
N ARG A 533 3.52 -22.40 3.30
CA ARG A 533 4.15 -22.82 2.04
C ARG A 533 5.57 -22.32 2.03
N TRP A 534 6.50 -23.18 1.65
CA TRP A 534 7.91 -22.81 1.63
C TRP A 534 8.67 -23.58 0.56
N GLY A 535 9.82 -23.04 0.16
CA GLY A 535 10.65 -23.66 -0.86
C GLY A 535 11.98 -22.94 -1.01
N LEU A 536 12.87 -23.54 -1.80
CA LEU A 536 14.17 -23.00 -2.13
C LEU A 536 14.17 -22.44 -3.54
N VAL A 537 14.81 -21.29 -3.72
CA VAL A 537 15.04 -20.66 -5.02
C VAL A 537 16.53 -20.46 -5.18
N ALA A 538 17.12 -21.17 -6.13
CA ALA A 538 18.44 -20.85 -6.61
C ALA A 538 18.35 -19.90 -7.81
N THR A 539 19.33 -19.02 -7.96
CA THR A 539 19.37 -18.07 -9.09
C THR A 539 20.71 -18.12 -9.80
N ASN A 540 20.78 -17.56 -11.00
CA ASN A 540 22.08 -17.17 -11.56
C ASN A 540 22.65 -15.94 -10.82
N SER A 541 23.92 -15.61 -11.06
CA SER A 541 24.59 -14.47 -10.40
C SER A 541 23.98 -13.10 -10.74
N GLN A 542 23.24 -13.01 -11.85
CA GLN A 542 22.57 -11.79 -12.31
C GLN A 542 21.13 -11.65 -11.82
N PHE A 543 20.58 -12.66 -11.14
CA PHE A 543 19.20 -12.66 -10.64
C PHE A 543 18.14 -12.52 -11.73
N THR A 544 18.42 -13.05 -12.92
CA THR A 544 17.54 -13.02 -14.08
C THR A 544 16.95 -14.39 -14.44
N ALA A 545 17.47 -15.45 -13.83
CA ALA A 545 16.97 -16.81 -14.01
C ALA A 545 16.93 -17.53 -12.66
N SER A 546 15.88 -18.33 -12.46
CA SER A 546 15.62 -19.07 -11.23
C SER A 546 15.50 -20.56 -11.48
N ARG A 547 15.81 -21.33 -10.43
CA ARG A 547 15.56 -22.75 -10.29
C ARG A 547 14.87 -22.99 -8.96
N TYR A 548 13.63 -23.43 -9.02
CA TYR A 548 12.73 -23.60 -7.89
C TYR A 548 12.75 -25.03 -7.39
N SER A 549 12.75 -25.25 -6.07
CA SER A 549 12.42 -26.56 -5.51
C SER A 549 10.94 -26.89 -5.72
N GLY A 550 10.56 -28.15 -5.47
CA GLY A 550 9.17 -28.49 -5.19
C GLY A 550 8.65 -27.71 -3.98
N LEU A 551 7.40 -27.22 -4.08
CA LEU A 551 6.75 -26.46 -3.01
C LEU A 551 6.42 -27.37 -1.82
N GLN A 552 6.96 -27.02 -0.66
CA GLN A 552 6.73 -27.70 0.60
C GLN A 552 5.54 -27.09 1.35
N LYS A 553 4.89 -27.89 2.20
CA LYS A 553 3.61 -27.54 2.85
C LYS A 553 3.59 -28.03 4.30
N GLY A 554 2.78 -27.41 5.15
CA GLY A 554 2.56 -27.86 6.51
C GLY A 554 3.52 -27.25 7.53
N LEU A 555 3.35 -27.69 8.78
CA LEU A 555 4.14 -27.21 9.92
C LEU A 555 5.54 -27.80 9.96
N ASP A 556 5.75 -29.02 9.46
CA ASP A 556 7.02 -29.70 9.57
C ASP A 556 7.38 -30.31 8.22
N GLY A 557 8.63 -30.19 7.80
CA GLY A 557 9.12 -30.77 6.56
C GLY A 557 10.63 -30.72 6.47
N GLU A 558 11.17 -31.43 5.49
CA GLU A 558 12.59 -31.47 5.20
C GLU A 558 12.78 -31.49 3.69
N LEU A 559 13.67 -30.63 3.18
CA LEU A 559 13.98 -30.51 1.76
C LEU A 559 15.50 -30.49 1.60
N THR A 560 16.04 -31.45 0.86
CA THR A 560 17.42 -31.44 0.39
C THR A 560 17.45 -31.01 -1.07
N PHE A 561 18.14 -29.92 -1.37
CA PHE A 561 18.18 -29.30 -2.69
C PHE A 561 19.60 -29.27 -3.24
N LYS A 562 19.75 -29.64 -4.51
CA LYS A 562 21.03 -29.59 -5.21
C LYS A 562 21.47 -28.14 -5.40
N VAL A 563 22.72 -27.84 -5.11
CA VAL A 563 23.33 -26.52 -5.35
C VAL A 563 24.60 -26.66 -6.17
N SER A 564 24.88 -25.63 -6.96
CA SER A 564 26.13 -25.49 -7.70
C SER A 564 27.05 -24.48 -6.99
N THR A 565 28.36 -24.63 -7.18
CA THR A 565 29.34 -23.69 -6.61
C THR A 565 29.04 -22.26 -7.02
N GLY A 566 28.91 -21.36 -6.04
CA GLY A 566 28.66 -19.94 -6.28
C GLY A 566 27.23 -19.58 -6.65
N GLU A 567 26.29 -20.52 -6.66
CA GLU A 567 24.87 -20.30 -6.95
C GLU A 567 24.19 -19.58 -5.77
N PRO A 568 23.65 -18.35 -5.97
CA PRO A 568 22.78 -17.72 -5.00
C PRO A 568 21.60 -18.63 -4.60
N LEU A 569 21.37 -18.83 -3.30
CA LEU A 569 20.25 -19.61 -2.76
C LEU A 569 19.38 -18.79 -1.79
N PHE A 570 18.07 -19.01 -1.84
CA PHE A 570 17.07 -18.37 -0.98
C PHE A 570 16.07 -19.38 -0.46
N LEU A 571 15.69 -19.26 0.82
CA LEU A 571 14.51 -19.89 1.38
C LEU A 571 13.37 -18.87 1.38
N VAL A 572 12.24 -19.23 0.80
CA VAL A 572 11.02 -18.43 0.84
C VAL A 572 10.00 -19.13 1.75
N VAL A 573 9.37 -18.38 2.64
CA VAL A 573 8.38 -18.89 3.60
C VAL A 573 7.15 -17.99 3.58
N VAL A 574 5.99 -18.54 3.26
CA VAL A 574 4.70 -17.87 3.22
C VAL A 574 3.83 -18.42 4.36
N ALA A 575 3.19 -17.53 5.12
CA ALA A 575 2.18 -17.94 6.08
C ALA A 575 0.85 -18.17 5.36
N THR A 576 0.37 -19.41 5.37
CA THR A 576 -0.83 -19.81 4.63
C THR A 576 -1.76 -20.59 5.54
N PRO A 577 -2.51 -19.92 6.45
CA PRO A 577 -3.30 -20.60 7.47
C PRO A 577 -4.22 -21.68 6.89
N SER A 578 -4.38 -22.78 7.62
CA SER A 578 -5.19 -23.95 7.20
C SER A 578 -6.69 -23.70 7.24
N VAL A 579 -7.10 -22.58 7.84
CA VAL A 579 -8.46 -22.04 7.82
C VAL A 579 -8.42 -20.68 7.15
N PHE A 580 -9.33 -20.45 6.20
CA PHE A 580 -9.39 -19.19 5.47
C PHE A 580 -9.63 -18.03 6.44
N LYS A 581 -8.79 -17.00 6.33
CA LYS A 581 -8.89 -15.76 7.13
C LYS A 581 -9.05 -14.60 6.16
N SER A 582 -10.27 -14.04 6.09
CA SER A 582 -10.53 -12.87 5.27
C SER A 582 -9.61 -11.70 5.64
N VAL A 583 -9.24 -10.95 4.61
CA VAL A 583 -8.60 -9.66 4.77
C VAL A 583 -9.68 -8.60 4.89
N THR A 584 -9.70 -7.87 6.00
CA THR A 584 -10.59 -6.73 6.19
C THR A 584 -9.79 -5.44 6.06
N TRP A 585 -10.45 -4.38 5.61
CA TRP A 585 -9.86 -3.04 5.55
C TRP A 585 -9.48 -2.52 6.93
N ASP A 586 -8.42 -1.71 7.00
CA ASP A 586 -7.92 -1.02 8.19
C ASP A 586 -7.72 -1.92 9.43
N GLN A 587 -7.23 -3.14 9.25
CA GLN A 587 -6.89 -3.99 10.39
C GLN A 587 -5.65 -3.48 11.12
N ALA A 588 -5.80 -3.28 12.43
CA ALA A 588 -4.69 -2.90 13.29
C ALA A 588 -3.61 -3.99 13.30
N TYR A 589 -2.34 -3.60 13.17
CA TYR A 589 -1.19 -4.50 13.11
C TYR A 589 -1.18 -5.56 14.24
N GLY A 590 -1.47 -5.13 15.48
CA GLY A 590 -1.49 -6.02 16.65
C GLY A 590 -2.61 -7.06 16.63
N SER A 591 -3.67 -6.85 15.85
CA SER A 591 -4.82 -7.77 15.75
C SER A 591 -4.57 -8.95 14.81
N ILE A 592 -3.46 -8.95 14.07
CA ILE A 592 -3.17 -9.94 13.03
C ILE A 592 -2.09 -10.91 13.52
N PRO A 593 -2.36 -12.23 13.52
CA PRO A 593 -1.37 -13.23 13.86
C PRO A 593 -0.13 -13.17 12.95
N ARG A 594 1.04 -13.38 13.55
CA ARG A 594 2.33 -13.52 12.88
C ARG A 594 2.81 -14.95 13.05
N TYR A 595 3.06 -15.62 11.93
CA TYR A 595 3.32 -17.05 11.88
C TYR A 595 4.82 -17.28 11.90
N ARG A 596 5.35 -17.57 13.09
CA ARG A 596 6.77 -17.80 13.31
C ARG A 596 7.18 -19.20 12.84
N TYR A 597 8.44 -19.33 12.42
CA TYR A 597 9.02 -20.61 12.00
C TYR A 597 10.48 -20.72 12.41
N MET A 598 10.96 -21.95 12.54
CA MET A 598 12.35 -22.31 12.81
C MET A 598 12.88 -23.17 11.67
N VAL A 599 14.20 -23.15 11.50
CA VAL A 599 14.91 -24.01 10.56
C VAL A 599 16.16 -24.60 11.20
N GLU A 600 16.49 -25.83 10.81
CA GLU A 600 17.80 -26.44 11.00
C GLU A 600 18.42 -26.64 9.61
N LEU A 601 19.67 -26.19 9.44
CA LEU A 601 20.34 -26.13 8.13
C LEU A 601 21.53 -27.07 8.07
N ALA A 602 21.69 -27.78 6.96
CA ALA A 602 22.91 -28.52 6.62
C ALA A 602 23.45 -28.07 5.25
N GLY A 603 24.77 -27.93 5.13
CA GLY A 603 25.43 -27.50 3.89
C GLY A 603 25.32 -26.00 3.57
N ALA A 604 24.69 -25.20 4.43
CA ALA A 604 24.59 -23.75 4.28
C ALA A 604 24.48 -23.02 5.63
N TRP A 605 24.69 -21.71 5.58
CA TRP A 605 24.42 -20.77 6.67
C TRP A 605 23.44 -19.67 6.23
N PRO A 606 22.55 -19.18 7.10
CA PRO A 606 21.71 -18.04 6.76
C PRO A 606 22.52 -16.74 6.83
N GLN A 607 22.05 -15.69 6.16
CA GLN A 607 22.58 -14.34 6.29
C GLN A 607 22.73 -13.94 7.77
N GLY A 608 23.89 -13.34 8.12
CA GLY A 608 24.24 -12.99 9.49
C GLY A 608 25.11 -14.03 10.21
N PHE A 609 25.28 -15.23 9.65
CA PHE A 609 25.96 -16.37 10.28
C PHE A 609 26.93 -17.13 9.35
N GLN A 610 27.43 -16.49 8.30
CA GLN A 610 28.21 -17.12 7.25
C GLN A 610 29.48 -17.80 7.80
N GLY A 611 29.78 -19.00 7.30
CA GLY A 611 30.96 -19.77 7.72
C GLY A 611 30.96 -20.16 9.20
N GLY A 612 29.79 -20.24 9.82
CA GLY A 612 29.62 -20.60 11.24
C GLY A 612 30.07 -19.54 12.21
N LYS A 613 30.11 -18.30 11.76
CA LYS A 613 30.48 -17.13 12.54
C LYS A 613 29.45 -16.04 12.30
N ARG A 614 29.25 -15.17 13.29
CA ARG A 614 28.47 -13.96 13.06
C ARG A 614 29.15 -13.13 11.96
N ASP A 615 28.38 -12.67 10.98
CA ASP A 615 28.89 -11.84 9.88
C ASP A 615 29.63 -10.62 10.44
N LEU A 616 30.59 -10.10 9.66
CA LEU A 616 31.23 -8.84 10.00
C LEU A 616 30.19 -7.71 10.02
N CYS A 617 30.43 -6.72 10.88
CA CYS A 617 29.62 -5.52 10.86
C CYS A 617 29.85 -4.72 9.57
N PRO A 618 28.83 -3.97 9.08
CA PRO A 618 28.97 -3.10 7.92
C PRO A 618 30.18 -2.16 8.05
N THR A 619 30.76 -1.79 6.91
CA THR A 619 31.91 -0.87 6.85
C THR A 619 31.68 0.39 7.69
N GLY A 620 32.67 0.76 8.51
CA GLY A 620 32.59 1.90 9.43
C GLY A 620 31.90 1.59 10.77
N THR A 621 31.53 0.33 11.02
CA THR A 621 30.92 -0.11 12.28
C THR A 621 31.64 -1.33 12.86
N ALA A 622 31.47 -1.59 14.14
CA ALA A 622 32.02 -2.74 14.86
C ALA A 622 30.99 -3.32 15.82
N ARG A 623 31.27 -4.52 16.35
CA ARG A 623 30.43 -5.13 17.38
C ARG A 623 30.46 -4.29 18.66
N HIS A 624 29.29 -3.81 19.09
CA HIS A 624 29.17 -2.98 20.28
C HIS A 624 29.29 -3.84 21.55
N SER A 625 30.03 -3.36 22.54
CA SER A 625 30.28 -4.12 23.79
C SER A 625 29.01 -4.33 24.62
N ASN A 626 28.08 -3.38 24.54
CA ASN A 626 26.78 -3.47 25.19
C ASN A 626 25.71 -3.94 24.19
N GLY A 627 25.43 -5.25 24.18
CA GLY A 627 24.39 -5.90 23.39
C GLY A 627 24.86 -6.68 22.15
N GLY A 628 26.04 -6.39 21.60
CA GLY A 628 26.66 -7.17 20.51
C GLY A 628 26.19 -6.84 19.08
N GLY A 629 25.33 -5.83 18.90
CA GLY A 629 24.94 -5.32 17.58
C GLY A 629 26.06 -4.56 16.86
N CYS A 630 25.78 -4.04 15.67
CA CYS A 630 26.74 -3.26 14.90
C CYS A 630 26.54 -1.75 15.12
N ALA A 631 27.59 -1.02 15.44
CA ALA A 631 27.53 0.43 15.59
C ALA A 631 28.89 1.09 15.31
N PRO A 632 28.94 2.41 15.00
CA PRO A 632 30.20 3.14 14.96
C PRO A 632 30.95 2.99 16.28
N THR A 633 32.29 2.91 16.23
CA THR A 633 33.13 2.74 17.43
C THR A 633 33.05 3.93 18.40
N SER A 634 32.53 5.07 17.92
CA SER A 634 32.23 6.27 18.73
C SER A 634 30.91 6.18 19.51
N THR A 635 30.11 5.13 19.33
CA THR A 635 28.86 4.94 20.06
C THR A 635 29.16 4.71 21.55
N PRO A 636 28.56 5.49 22.48
CA PRO A 636 28.84 5.34 23.91
C PRO A 636 28.43 3.97 24.46
N THR A 637 29.21 3.42 25.39
CA THR A 637 28.93 2.14 26.04
C THR A 637 27.64 2.11 26.86
N THR A 638 27.11 3.29 27.22
CA THR A 638 25.80 3.45 27.88
C THR A 638 24.63 3.13 26.95
N VAL A 639 24.81 3.23 25.63
CA VAL A 639 23.82 2.81 24.64
C VAL A 639 23.78 1.28 24.57
N TYR A 640 22.59 0.69 24.54
CA TYR A 640 22.42 -0.73 24.26
C TYR A 640 22.16 -0.93 22.77
N VAL A 641 22.97 -1.76 22.10
CA VAL A 641 22.76 -2.14 20.70
C VAL A 641 22.61 -3.66 20.65
N GLY A 642 21.35 -4.10 20.54
CA GLY A 642 20.98 -5.52 20.55
C GLY A 642 21.67 -6.33 19.45
N PRO A 643 21.75 -7.65 19.60
CA PRO A 643 22.66 -8.47 18.80
C PRO A 643 22.41 -8.39 17.29
N TYR A 644 21.18 -8.12 16.85
CA TYR A 644 20.81 -8.00 15.45
C TYR A 644 20.52 -6.56 15.01
N ALA A 645 20.61 -5.60 15.93
CA ALA A 645 20.43 -4.19 15.64
C ALA A 645 21.69 -3.59 14.97
N THR A 646 21.47 -2.56 14.16
CA THR A 646 22.54 -1.87 13.45
C THR A 646 22.37 -0.36 13.53
N ILE A 647 23.43 0.36 13.90
CA ILE A 647 23.56 1.81 13.70
C ILE A 647 24.57 1.99 12.56
N LEU A 648 24.14 2.59 11.45
CA LEU A 648 25.03 2.89 10.33
C LEU A 648 25.91 4.11 10.64
N PRO A 649 27.03 4.34 9.91
CA PRO A 649 27.93 5.46 10.17
C PRO A 649 27.29 6.85 10.16
N SER A 650 26.18 7.03 9.42
CA SER A 650 25.39 8.26 9.37
C SER A 650 24.32 8.37 10.47
N GLY A 651 24.08 7.30 11.23
CA GLY A 651 23.19 7.27 12.37
C GLY A 651 23.93 7.57 13.67
N ARG A 652 23.20 8.05 14.68
CA ARG A 652 23.76 8.33 16.01
C ARG A 652 22.86 7.79 17.11
N ALA A 653 23.47 7.23 18.15
CA ALA A 653 22.79 6.96 19.41
C ALA A 653 23.58 7.52 20.60
N THR A 654 22.90 8.09 21.59
CA THR A 654 23.51 8.68 22.79
C THR A 654 22.68 8.43 24.05
N GLY A 655 23.20 8.82 25.22
CA GLY A 655 22.52 8.61 26.49
C GLY A 655 22.43 7.12 26.84
N ASN A 656 21.25 6.69 27.30
CA ASN A 656 20.89 5.31 27.59
C ASN A 656 19.97 4.71 26.52
N ALA A 657 20.01 5.25 25.30
CA ALA A 657 19.20 4.77 24.18
C ALA A 657 19.37 3.25 23.98
N ARG A 658 18.29 2.58 23.56
CA ARG A 658 18.29 1.14 23.28
C ARG A 658 17.85 0.90 21.84
N ILE A 659 18.71 0.26 21.05
CA ILE A 659 18.38 -0.23 19.72
C ILE A 659 18.22 -1.75 19.83
N GLU A 660 17.02 -2.26 19.60
CA GLU A 660 16.63 -3.64 19.92
C GLU A 660 16.16 -4.41 18.69
N ASP A 661 15.99 -5.72 18.88
CA ASP A 661 15.57 -6.67 17.84
C ASP A 661 16.42 -6.49 16.56
N GLN A 662 15.78 -6.22 15.41
CA GLN A 662 16.44 -6.09 14.12
C GLN A 662 16.65 -4.63 13.72
N ALA A 663 16.28 -3.65 14.55
CA ALA A 663 16.16 -2.24 14.15
C ALA A 663 17.45 -1.65 13.53
N ILE A 664 17.27 -0.77 12.54
CA ILE A 664 18.36 -0.11 11.83
C ILE A 664 18.24 1.41 11.99
N VAL A 665 19.28 2.05 12.51
CA VAL A 665 19.42 3.51 12.50
C VAL A 665 20.27 3.89 11.31
N VAL A 666 19.62 4.39 10.25
CA VAL A 666 20.27 4.76 8.99
C VAL A 666 20.84 6.17 9.11
N ASN A 667 19.98 7.11 9.49
CA ASN A 667 20.24 8.55 9.49
C ASN A 667 19.37 9.18 10.60
N GLY A 668 19.94 10.05 11.42
CA GLY A 668 19.25 10.69 12.54
C GLY A 668 19.78 10.24 13.88
N THR A 669 19.12 10.67 14.95
CA THR A 669 19.60 10.49 16.33
C THR A 669 18.57 9.76 17.19
N VAL A 670 19.03 8.75 17.93
CA VAL A 670 18.29 8.12 19.04
C VAL A 670 18.96 8.51 20.36
N SER A 671 18.30 9.27 21.22
CA SER A 671 18.93 9.83 22.44
C SER A 671 18.16 9.51 23.72
N ASP A 672 18.76 9.93 24.84
CA ASP A 672 18.17 9.87 26.18
C ASP A 672 17.86 8.43 26.61
N ASN A 673 16.60 8.08 26.87
CA ASN A 673 16.16 6.73 27.22
C ASN A 673 15.24 6.14 26.12
N ALA A 674 15.30 6.67 24.90
CA ALA A 674 14.46 6.21 23.80
C ALA A 674 14.78 4.76 23.40
N VAL A 675 13.76 4.03 22.95
CA VAL A 675 13.86 2.64 22.50
C VAL A 675 13.40 2.53 21.05
N VAL A 676 14.27 2.06 20.18
CA VAL A 676 13.93 1.71 18.79
C VAL A 676 14.09 0.20 18.63
N GLY A 677 13.03 -0.51 18.28
CA GLY A 677 13.02 -1.98 18.20
C GLY A 677 12.19 -2.54 17.04
N GLY A 678 11.91 -3.83 17.07
CA GLY A 678 11.21 -4.54 15.99
C GLY A 678 11.97 -4.48 14.66
N LEU A 679 11.24 -4.16 13.58
CA LEU A 679 11.81 -4.00 12.24
C LEU A 679 12.12 -2.55 11.86
N SER A 680 11.99 -1.60 12.79
CA SER A 680 12.08 -0.17 12.52
C SER A 680 13.34 0.22 11.75
N ILE A 681 13.17 1.13 10.80
CA ILE A 681 14.27 1.81 10.11
C ILE A 681 14.12 3.30 10.39
N ILE A 682 15.17 3.92 10.96
CA ILE A 682 15.17 5.32 11.37
C ILE A 682 15.96 6.15 10.37
N GLY A 683 15.27 7.08 9.72
CA GLY A 683 15.80 7.95 8.69
C GLY A 683 15.95 7.28 7.33
N MET A 684 16.23 8.12 6.35
CA MET A 684 16.36 7.77 4.94
C MET A 684 17.79 7.97 4.45
N SER A 685 18.22 7.05 3.60
CA SER A 685 19.41 7.16 2.76
C SER A 685 19.14 6.53 1.40
N GLY A 686 19.81 7.04 0.36
CA GLY A 686 19.74 6.50 -1.00
C GLY A 686 18.44 6.81 -1.76
N SER A 687 17.54 7.61 -1.18
CA SER A 687 16.30 8.01 -1.84
C SER A 687 16.60 9.00 -2.98
N PRO A 688 16.04 8.79 -4.19
CA PRO A 688 16.15 9.76 -5.28
C PRO A 688 15.43 11.08 -4.97
N TRP A 689 14.56 11.11 -3.95
CA TRP A 689 13.73 12.25 -3.59
C TRP A 689 14.28 13.07 -2.40
N GLY A 690 15.37 12.61 -1.78
CA GLY A 690 16.00 13.26 -0.64
C GLY A 690 16.14 12.34 0.58
N ASN A 691 17.19 12.59 1.37
CA ASN A 691 17.52 11.80 2.56
C ASN A 691 17.09 12.54 3.82
N ASN A 692 15.90 12.25 4.31
CA ASN A 692 15.39 12.85 5.55
C ASN A 692 15.93 12.10 6.78
N SER A 693 16.36 12.86 7.78
CA SER A 693 16.64 12.32 9.12
C SER A 693 15.34 12.14 9.91
N PHE A 694 15.31 11.18 10.84
CA PHE A 694 14.26 11.09 11.84
C PHE A 694 14.88 10.96 13.23
N ASN A 695 14.46 11.79 14.17
CA ASN A 695 15.01 11.79 15.52
C ASN A 695 14.06 11.12 16.50
N VAL A 696 14.60 10.34 17.43
CA VAL A 696 13.87 9.67 18.51
C VAL A 696 14.52 10.04 19.85
N SER A 697 13.79 10.68 20.76
CA SER A 697 14.36 11.21 22.01
C SER A 697 13.46 11.01 23.24
N GLY A 698 13.95 11.41 24.41
CA GLY A 698 13.22 11.26 25.68
C GLY A 698 13.12 9.80 26.11
N SER A 699 11.89 9.30 26.28
CA SER A 699 11.58 7.90 26.57
C SER A 699 10.66 7.29 25.50
N ALA A 700 10.68 7.86 24.29
CA ALA A 700 9.84 7.41 23.20
C ALA A 700 10.18 5.97 22.81
N GLN A 701 9.17 5.21 22.41
CA GLN A 701 9.31 3.84 21.92
C GLN A 701 8.85 3.78 20.47
N VAL A 702 9.70 3.27 19.58
CA VAL A 702 9.39 3.09 18.16
C VAL A 702 9.66 1.64 17.78
N ARG A 703 8.61 0.91 17.40
CA ARG A 703 8.70 -0.51 17.06
C ARG A 703 7.97 -0.80 15.76
N THR A 704 8.65 -1.45 14.82
CA THR A 704 8.12 -1.92 13.53
C THR A 704 7.46 -0.83 12.69
N THR A 705 8.16 -0.44 11.63
CA THR A 705 7.72 0.58 10.67
C THR A 705 7.47 -0.09 9.33
N PHE A 706 6.46 0.35 8.59
CA PHE A 706 6.22 -0.16 7.25
C PHE A 706 7.38 0.19 6.30
N TYR A 707 7.72 1.48 6.33
CA TYR A 707 8.82 2.09 5.62
C TYR A 707 9.70 2.84 6.62
N PRO A 708 10.90 3.32 6.22
CA PRO A 708 11.72 4.09 7.14
C PRO A 708 11.01 5.34 7.63
N LEU A 709 11.17 5.69 8.90
CA LEU A 709 10.64 6.95 9.41
C LEU A 709 11.43 8.11 8.79
N GLY A 710 10.71 9.10 8.25
CA GLY A 710 11.25 10.13 7.37
C GLY A 710 11.15 9.80 5.87
N PHE A 711 10.57 8.65 5.47
CA PHE A 711 10.38 8.32 4.05
C PHE A 711 9.51 9.34 3.30
N PHE A 712 8.33 9.67 3.86
CA PHE A 712 7.32 10.45 3.15
C PHE A 712 7.61 11.95 3.19
N GLU A 713 7.94 12.49 4.37
CA GLU A 713 8.16 13.91 4.57
C GLU A 713 9.36 14.21 5.49
N ALA A 714 9.85 15.44 5.40
CA ALA A 714 11.01 15.92 6.14
C ALA A 714 10.65 16.48 7.53
N SER A 715 11.69 16.69 8.36
CA SER A 715 11.62 17.39 9.65
C SER A 715 10.72 16.73 10.70
N GLN A 716 10.64 15.40 10.68
CA GLN A 716 9.81 14.62 11.61
C GLN A 716 10.63 14.05 12.79
N ALA A 717 9.99 13.89 13.94
CA ALA A 717 10.59 13.27 15.11
C ALA A 717 9.55 12.63 16.05
N ALA A 718 10.02 11.66 16.83
CA ALA A 718 9.32 11.07 17.97
C ALA A 718 10.05 11.46 19.26
N SER A 719 9.33 11.90 20.28
CA SER A 719 9.97 12.37 21.53
C SER A 719 9.13 12.04 22.78
N GLY A 720 9.62 12.46 23.94
CA GLY A 720 8.86 12.39 25.19
C GLY A 720 8.49 10.95 25.56
N THR A 721 7.21 10.66 25.73
CA THR A 721 6.68 9.33 26.07
C THR A 721 5.91 8.68 24.92
N LEU A 722 6.08 9.18 23.70
CA LEU A 722 5.39 8.64 22.52
C LEU A 722 5.69 7.15 22.35
N ASN A 723 4.65 6.36 22.08
CA ASN A 723 4.79 4.95 21.78
C ASN A 723 4.21 4.66 20.39
N LEU A 724 5.10 4.52 19.41
CA LEU A 724 4.80 4.09 18.05
C LEU A 724 5.02 2.58 17.96
N HIS A 725 3.97 1.81 17.68
CA HIS A 725 4.06 0.35 17.63
C HIS A 725 3.30 -0.24 16.45
N GLY A 726 4.03 -0.86 15.54
CA GLY A 726 3.48 -1.71 14.48
C GLY A 726 2.99 -0.94 13.27
N ASP A 727 3.38 -1.44 12.11
CA ASP A 727 3.03 -0.95 10.77
C ASP A 727 2.96 0.59 10.63
N VAL A 728 3.90 1.26 11.30
CA VAL A 728 3.90 2.72 11.43
C VAL A 728 4.30 3.34 10.08
N GLU A 729 3.42 4.19 9.58
CA GLU A 729 3.65 5.15 8.50
C GLU A 729 3.45 6.53 9.10
N TYR A 730 4.53 7.28 9.28
CA TYR A 730 4.51 8.56 9.96
C TYR A 730 4.49 9.69 8.93
N ARG A 731 3.41 10.46 8.89
CA ARG A 731 3.14 11.50 7.88
C ARG A 731 2.85 12.87 8.49
N GLY A 732 3.19 13.91 7.75
CA GLY A 732 3.11 15.32 8.12
C GLY A 732 4.51 15.95 8.16
N VAL A 733 4.74 16.95 7.31
CA VAL A 733 5.97 17.75 7.33
C VAL A 733 6.12 18.45 8.67
N GLY A 734 7.29 18.34 9.30
CA GLY A 734 7.52 18.98 10.59
C GLY A 734 6.79 18.31 11.77
N LEU A 735 6.11 17.17 11.55
CA LEU A 735 5.31 16.55 12.60
C LEU A 735 6.20 15.96 13.70
N ASN A 736 6.07 16.51 14.89
CA ASN A 736 6.79 16.07 16.08
C ASN A 736 5.82 15.69 17.18
N LEU A 737 5.64 14.39 17.39
CA LEU A 737 4.78 13.86 18.44
C LEU A 737 5.62 13.52 19.68
N SER A 738 5.08 13.82 20.87
CA SER A 738 5.81 13.68 22.14
C SER A 738 5.15 12.77 23.17
N SER A 739 3.93 12.30 22.92
CA SER A 739 3.18 11.46 23.85
C SER A 739 2.05 10.71 23.15
N GLY A 740 1.50 9.71 23.85
CA GLY A 740 0.40 8.88 23.38
C GLY A 740 0.87 7.57 22.75
N TYR A 741 -0.08 6.67 22.53
CA TYR A 741 0.14 5.46 21.74
C TYR A 741 -0.34 5.72 20.31
N ARG A 742 0.40 5.23 19.32
CA ARG A 742 0.05 5.29 17.90
C ARG A 742 0.51 4.00 17.22
N SER A 743 -0.22 3.60 16.19
CA SER A 743 0.10 2.46 15.33
C SER A 743 -0.48 2.72 13.96
N GLY A 744 0.05 2.07 12.94
CA GLY A 744 -0.50 2.21 11.60
C GLY A 744 -0.22 3.58 10.98
N PHE A 745 -1.23 4.24 10.42
CA PHE A 745 -1.09 5.56 9.84
C PHE A 745 -1.03 6.60 10.96
N VAL A 746 0.04 7.40 11.01
CA VAL A 746 0.31 8.36 12.07
C VAL A 746 0.52 9.75 11.49
N ASP A 747 -0.40 10.64 11.80
CA ASP A 747 -0.36 12.07 11.48
C ASP A 747 -0.71 12.93 12.71
N ALA A 748 -0.89 14.24 12.52
CA ALA A 748 -1.25 15.18 13.59
C ALA A 748 -2.61 14.88 14.25
N THR A 749 -3.51 14.18 13.55
CA THR A 749 -4.89 13.89 14.00
C THR A 749 -5.05 12.48 14.53
N SER A 750 -4.04 11.63 14.35
CA SER A 750 -4.07 10.23 14.73
C SER A 750 -4.25 10.09 16.24
N THR A 751 -5.34 9.48 16.65
CA THR A 751 -5.71 9.30 18.08
C THR A 751 -5.74 7.83 18.51
N VAL A 752 -5.37 6.91 17.61
CA VAL A 752 -5.60 5.46 17.77
C VAL A 752 -4.92 4.90 19.04
N GLY A 753 -5.73 4.30 19.90
CA GLY A 753 -5.34 3.68 21.16
C GLY A 753 -4.68 2.31 21.02
N LEU A 754 -4.21 1.80 22.16
CA LEU A 754 -3.53 0.51 22.33
C LEU A 754 -4.29 -0.63 21.64
N SER A 755 -3.67 -1.28 20.65
CA SER A 755 -4.08 -2.63 20.26
C SER A 755 -3.23 -3.63 21.04
N THR A 756 -3.87 -4.55 21.76
CA THR A 756 -3.17 -5.68 22.37
C THR A 756 -2.63 -6.55 21.24
N ASP A 757 -1.33 -6.85 21.28
CA ASP A 757 -0.72 -7.75 20.31
C ASP A 757 -1.24 -9.16 20.54
N VAL A 758 -1.88 -9.76 19.53
CA VAL A 758 -2.46 -11.12 19.60
C VAL A 758 -1.39 -12.19 19.68
N ASN A 759 -0.14 -11.86 19.31
CA ASN A 759 0.97 -12.78 19.37
C ASN A 759 1.68 -12.61 20.73
N PRO A 760 1.85 -13.67 21.53
CA PRO A 760 2.75 -13.60 22.67
C PRO A 760 4.21 -13.73 22.18
N LYS A 761 5.12 -12.87 22.67
CA LYS A 761 6.57 -13.00 22.41
C LYS A 761 7.17 -14.10 23.28
N THR A 762 6.87 -15.36 22.96
CA THR A 762 7.42 -16.54 23.64
C THR A 762 8.76 -16.98 23.05
N THR A 763 9.60 -17.59 23.87
CA THR A 763 10.84 -18.24 23.43
C THR A 763 10.47 -19.53 22.69
N PRO A 764 10.81 -19.66 21.40
CA PRO A 764 10.56 -20.88 20.64
C PRO A 764 11.39 -22.03 21.16
N VAL A 765 10.83 -23.24 21.10
CA VAL A 765 11.52 -24.49 21.46
C VAL A 765 11.54 -25.39 20.23
N TRP A 766 12.73 -25.87 19.88
CA TRP A 766 12.88 -26.83 18.78
C TRP A 766 12.14 -28.13 19.09
N ARG A 767 11.28 -28.56 18.18
CA ARG A 767 10.61 -29.87 18.23
C ARG A 767 11.41 -30.87 17.38
N PRO A 768 11.82 -32.03 17.93
CA PRO A 768 12.68 -33.01 17.27
C PRO A 768 12.32 -33.33 15.80
#